data_AF-A0A4Y9YZE3-F1
#
_entry.id   AF-A0A4Y9YZE3-F1
#
_cell.length_a   1.000
_cell.length_b   1.000
_cell.length_c   1.000
_cell.angle_alpha   90.00
_cell.angle_beta   90.00
_cell.angle_gamma   90.00
#
_symmetry.space_group_name_H-M   'P 1'
#
loop_
_entity.id
_entity.type
_entity.pdbx_description
1 polymer ?
#
loop_
_entity_poly.entity_id
_entity_poly.type
_entity_poly.pdbx_seq_one_letter_code
_entity_poly.pdbx_strand_id
1 'polypeptide(L)'
;MPLGPSSSAVHLQPVPSTSTPAAARAPSNVTVHPVALFSILDHYLRRTDTQDRVIGTLLGTRTENCDLVDVRSAFAVLHSETSEQVAVDMEYHRAMYELCQRTSPKEVIVGWYSTGSNLNTYSALIQNFYSQETAPHPAIHIALNTGIEENQETGVKAYISSPVGVYPKPENAVFLPIPVDLRFNDAERSGLQLLNSPTPTPAPISDIALLETTLTTLIEMIDRVLVYVRAVLSGEKQGDKAVGRYLMDTFATGAEDLDKSGFTGSLQDTLMMTYLANLVRAQAEVSARLALVTSSYVLRARYGQGVYVPTGYRCSIGGSQNHIHSDIHCGSWPQTSIETQRCHFEASFRPSPELPGTLPAYPCCKAFNMATHMDVGIVGGGIAGLYAALLLQREGHRVHIFEASEHVGGRILTHLFSGEKAQFFDAGAMTLPATSAPHAVTSSLISYINSSPDLSSDMKLQLDEYPETHSVRTQVNGKTADSNHRGHVSPSMMDWPVPPGWEDKMADECMSEATGGLVQSLLANFNSGFESLLQLDKAHGSFRSWISATRGWPDAFADFVEVVMFGSNAFSLSCAEIIVRYMNLMLAADWRTVKGGMGCLAEAMAMLVGWSNITMSARVTGVENGPDKAVVTAEGYNGSIRGTFDKVLLAIPPTALEKLVERPRWMPDKETALRAINLEPAYKMGLHFKTRWWDSQRTNSLVEAISDHPVHLVRFPPSNKDQGSANGPGMLVISAYGADARLWLSLSPTERRSQAIRCLSAIFNDRADVDIARQLIDTFDVVWSSRMASGSTAFLPGQFSRCLPAAKRPEGNIFFAGEHLSNHHGWVTGPMQSALGAVRGVTGDFGIQALSEKDHEKNTHASQADGLHHTFEFRPKNTIFQDAVGESTRRRWDASSPQERIRNLGSRDRFSGHASSDARGRATAAAQPRTRRELKKRDSPNDISDKRSTSGTYLDVSGLMKGLKSQSLPRLVTSLGFNSRGLGDPSKALGWKATKTKEDFVASIRPEVESLVAKLKK
;
A
#
# COMPACT_ATOMS: atom_id res chain seq x y z
N MET A 1 -1.74 76.11 6.70
CA MET A 1 -1.79 74.65 6.94
C MET A 1 -2.22 73.95 5.66
N PRO A 2 -1.69 72.75 5.40
CA PRO A 2 -1.46 72.21 4.06
C PRO A 2 -2.60 71.33 3.54
N LEU A 3 -2.74 71.28 2.22
CA LEU A 3 -3.25 70.12 1.48
C LEU A 3 -2.05 69.63 0.64
N GLY A 4 -1.53 68.45 0.95
CA GLY A 4 -0.38 67.85 0.24
C GLY A 4 -0.78 67.38 -1.17
N PRO A 5 0.12 67.42 -2.17
CA PRO A 5 -0.28 67.42 -3.56
C PRO A 5 -0.25 66.06 -4.25
N SER A 6 -1.15 66.00 -5.23
CA SER A 6 -1.31 65.11 -6.38
C SER A 6 -0.03 64.72 -7.12
N SER A 7 -0.04 63.49 -7.63
CA SER A 7 0.37 63.06 -8.99
C SER A 7 1.42 63.92 -9.70
N SER A 8 2.61 63.34 -9.90
CA SER A 8 3.55 63.76 -10.94
C SER A 8 3.94 62.55 -11.78
N ALA A 9 3.14 62.26 -12.80
CA ALA A 9 3.58 61.43 -13.92
C ALA A 9 4.69 62.18 -14.66
N VAL A 10 5.84 61.54 -14.86
CA VAL A 10 6.90 62.05 -15.74
C VAL A 10 6.96 61.14 -16.97
N HIS A 11 6.58 61.72 -18.11
CA HIS A 11 6.69 61.15 -19.44
C HIS A 11 8.11 61.41 -19.96
N LEU A 12 8.89 60.36 -20.28
CA LEU A 12 10.17 60.50 -20.98
C LEU A 12 10.14 59.72 -22.30
N GLN A 13 10.32 60.43 -23.41
CA GLN A 13 10.61 59.84 -24.72
C GLN A 13 12.05 59.25 -24.73
N PRO A 14 12.31 58.17 -25.47
CA PRO A 14 13.61 57.53 -25.48
C PRO A 14 14.61 58.23 -26.42
N VAL A 15 15.86 58.40 -25.96
CA VAL A 15 17.03 58.82 -26.75
C VAL A 15 18.01 57.63 -26.80
N PRO A 16 18.74 57.37 -27.91
CA PRO A 16 19.23 56.03 -28.22
C PRO A 16 20.58 55.68 -27.58
N SER A 17 20.66 54.41 -27.17
CA SER A 17 21.80 53.48 -27.06
C SER A 17 23.17 54.01 -26.58
N THR A 18 23.54 53.61 -25.36
CA THR A 18 24.93 53.23 -25.04
C THR A 18 24.95 51.94 -24.19
N SER A 19 25.94 51.12 -24.50
CA SER A 19 26.17 49.73 -24.11
C SER A 19 26.13 49.43 -22.61
N THR A 20 25.23 48.52 -22.21
CA THR A 20 25.23 47.78 -20.93
C THR A 20 25.01 46.29 -21.26
N PRO A 21 25.50 45.31 -20.47
CA PRO A 21 25.40 43.88 -20.79
C PRO A 21 23.94 43.49 -20.96
N ALA A 22 23.64 42.66 -21.96
CA ALA A 22 22.29 42.32 -22.43
C ALA A 22 21.29 42.13 -21.28
N ALA A 23 20.40 43.11 -21.10
CA ALA A 23 19.26 42.99 -20.19
C ALA A 23 18.36 41.86 -20.70
N ALA A 24 18.07 40.88 -19.85
CA ALA A 24 17.15 39.80 -20.16
C ALA A 24 15.79 40.38 -20.57
N ARG A 25 15.29 39.94 -21.73
CA ARG A 25 14.03 40.42 -22.32
C ARG A 25 12.85 40.11 -21.39
N ALA A 26 12.00 41.10 -21.16
CA ALA A 26 10.78 40.92 -20.36
C ALA A 26 9.80 39.99 -21.09
N PRO A 27 9.10 39.08 -20.38
CA PRO A 27 8.14 38.18 -21.00
C PRO A 27 6.96 38.99 -21.54
N SER A 28 6.53 38.65 -22.74
CA SER A 28 5.44 39.33 -23.46
C SER A 28 4.05 38.93 -22.94
N ASN A 29 3.94 37.74 -22.34
CA ASN A 29 2.69 37.20 -21.82
C ASN A 29 2.97 36.11 -20.76
N VAL A 30 2.11 36.03 -19.74
CA VAL A 30 2.14 35.01 -18.69
C VAL A 30 0.90 34.15 -18.80
N THR A 31 1.08 32.85 -19.02
CA THR A 31 0.00 31.88 -19.00
C THR A 31 -0.11 31.25 -17.62
N VAL A 32 -1.31 31.18 -17.05
CA VAL A 32 -1.57 30.59 -15.73
C VAL A 32 -2.59 29.47 -15.83
N HIS A 33 -2.26 28.30 -15.29
CA HIS A 33 -3.17 27.16 -15.21
C HIS A 33 -4.10 27.27 -13.98
N PRO A 34 -5.37 26.81 -14.08
CA PRO A 34 -6.33 26.81 -12.98
C PRO A 34 -5.82 26.12 -11.72
N VAL A 35 -5.03 25.07 -11.85
CA VAL A 35 -4.46 24.33 -10.70
C VAL A 35 -3.63 25.25 -9.82
N ALA A 36 -2.77 26.09 -10.41
CA ALA A 36 -2.00 27.07 -9.65
C ALA A 36 -2.90 28.08 -8.92
N LEU A 37 -3.98 28.54 -9.56
CA LEU A 37 -4.93 29.47 -8.95
C LEU A 37 -5.71 28.82 -7.80
N PHE A 38 -6.17 27.58 -7.96
CA PHE A 38 -6.85 26.84 -6.90
C PHE A 38 -5.95 26.57 -5.71
N SER A 39 -4.67 26.24 -5.94
CA SER A 39 -3.69 26.13 -4.86
C SER A 39 -3.55 27.45 -4.10
N ILE A 40 -3.43 28.58 -4.81
CA ILE A 40 -3.34 29.91 -4.18
C ILE A 40 -4.58 30.22 -3.32
N LEU A 41 -5.79 29.89 -3.82
CA LEU A 41 -7.04 30.07 -3.07
C LEU A 41 -7.14 29.13 -1.86
N ASP A 42 -6.75 27.86 -2.00
CA ASP A 42 -6.70 26.91 -0.88
C ASP A 42 -5.72 27.37 0.20
N HIS A 43 -4.55 27.88 -0.19
CA HIS A 43 -3.59 28.47 0.75
C HIS A 43 -4.20 29.69 1.48
N TYR A 44 -4.96 30.53 0.78
CA TYR A 44 -5.66 31.66 1.40
C TYR A 44 -6.72 31.22 2.41
N LEU A 45 -7.47 30.15 2.14
CA LEU A 45 -8.49 29.61 3.04
C LEU A 45 -7.89 28.96 4.31
N ARG A 46 -6.65 28.49 4.25
CA ARG A 46 -5.96 27.82 5.38
C ARG A 46 -5.11 28.76 6.24
N ARG A 47 -5.06 30.06 5.92
CA ARG A 47 -4.26 31.04 6.66
C ARG A 47 -4.77 31.19 8.10
N THR A 48 -3.89 31.58 9.02
CA THR A 48 -4.29 31.95 10.38
C THR A 48 -5.01 33.29 10.38
N ASP A 49 -5.97 33.50 11.30
CA ASP A 49 -6.78 34.73 11.39
C ASP A 49 -5.95 36.02 11.57
N THR A 50 -4.68 35.90 11.97
CA THR A 50 -3.72 37.00 12.13
C THR A 50 -3.03 37.43 10.83
N GLN A 51 -3.19 36.69 9.73
CA GLN A 51 -2.53 36.97 8.44
C GLN A 51 -3.53 37.52 7.42
N ASP A 52 -3.30 38.76 6.98
CA ASP A 52 -4.16 39.43 5.99
C ASP A 52 -3.97 38.87 4.56
N ARG A 53 -2.77 38.37 4.25
CA ARG A 53 -2.42 37.80 2.95
C ARG A 53 -1.50 36.59 3.06
N VAL A 54 -1.46 35.81 1.97
CA VAL A 54 -0.55 34.69 1.77
C VAL A 54 0.43 35.01 0.66
N ILE A 55 1.69 34.65 0.88
CA ILE A 55 2.78 34.75 -0.09
C ILE A 55 3.25 33.34 -0.42
N GLY A 56 3.62 33.09 -1.67
CA GLY A 56 4.21 31.81 -2.05
C GLY A 56 4.96 31.85 -3.38
N THR A 57 5.50 30.70 -3.76
CA THR A 57 6.36 30.53 -4.93
C THR A 57 5.54 30.02 -6.11
N LEU A 58 5.85 30.53 -7.32
CA LEU A 58 5.29 30.07 -8.58
C LEU A 58 6.26 29.16 -9.31
N LEU A 59 5.74 28.02 -9.76
CA LEU A 59 6.49 27.01 -10.51
C LEU A 59 5.92 26.83 -11.91
N GLY A 60 6.81 26.64 -12.87
CA GLY A 60 6.40 26.59 -14.25
C GLY A 60 7.54 26.32 -15.23
N THR A 61 7.25 26.51 -16.50
CA THR A 61 8.21 26.36 -17.59
C THR A 61 8.34 27.66 -18.38
N ARG A 62 9.56 27.96 -18.84
CA ARG A 62 9.83 29.05 -19.78
C ARG A 62 10.11 28.48 -21.17
N THR A 63 9.62 29.13 -22.20
CA THR A 63 9.92 28.76 -23.59
C THR A 63 11.39 29.06 -23.94
N GLU A 64 11.96 28.42 -24.95
CA GLU A 64 13.39 28.57 -25.34
C GLU A 64 13.78 30.04 -25.64
N ASN A 65 12.84 30.85 -26.14
CA ASN A 65 13.04 32.28 -26.39
C ASN A 65 12.74 33.17 -25.18
N CYS A 66 12.30 32.59 -24.06
CA CYS A 66 11.94 33.24 -22.79
C CYS A 66 10.84 34.32 -22.87
N ASP A 67 10.15 34.44 -24.01
CA ASP A 67 9.09 35.42 -24.27
C ASP A 67 7.74 35.02 -23.63
N LEU A 68 7.52 33.74 -23.33
CA LEU A 68 6.33 33.18 -22.71
C LEU A 68 6.67 32.39 -21.45
N VAL A 69 5.94 32.66 -20.37
CA VAL A 69 6.05 31.93 -19.08
C VAL A 69 4.75 31.18 -18.81
N ASP A 70 4.86 29.88 -18.58
CA ASP A 70 3.74 28.97 -18.30
C ASP A 70 3.76 28.56 -16.83
N VAL A 71 2.85 29.11 -16.03
CA VAL A 71 2.72 28.90 -14.58
C VAL A 71 1.76 27.73 -14.33
N ARG A 72 2.29 26.61 -13.82
CA ARG A 72 1.55 25.35 -13.70
C ARG A 72 1.13 25.04 -12.27
N SER A 73 2.01 25.29 -11.32
CA SER A 73 1.79 24.98 -9.92
C SER A 73 2.30 26.12 -9.03
N ALA A 74 1.86 26.11 -7.77
CA ALA A 74 2.23 27.10 -6.78
C ALA A 74 2.20 26.47 -5.38
N PHE A 75 3.09 26.90 -4.49
CA PHE A 75 3.12 26.48 -3.08
C PHE A 75 3.29 27.69 -2.15
N ALA A 76 2.66 27.64 -0.97
CA ALA A 76 2.76 28.71 0.02
C ALA A 76 4.11 28.71 0.74
N VAL A 77 4.60 29.89 1.12
CA VAL A 77 5.82 30.04 1.92
C VAL A 77 5.47 30.68 3.26
N LEU A 78 6.00 30.11 4.34
CA LEU A 78 5.83 30.67 5.67
C LEU A 78 6.51 32.03 5.75
N HIS A 79 5.75 33.05 6.12
CA HIS A 79 6.24 34.40 6.28
C HIS A 79 5.64 35.06 7.53
N SER A 80 6.40 35.96 8.14
CA SER A 80 5.93 36.84 9.20
C SER A 80 6.03 38.29 8.72
N GLU A 81 4.90 39.00 8.70
CA GLU A 81 4.81 40.41 8.34
C GLU A 81 4.41 41.20 9.60
N THR A 82 5.27 42.12 10.04
CA THR A 82 4.95 43.13 11.05
C THR A 82 4.90 44.50 10.37
N SER A 83 4.46 45.55 11.07
CA SER A 83 4.43 46.92 10.52
C SER A 83 5.82 47.46 10.12
N GLU A 84 6.91 46.78 10.50
CA GLU A 84 8.29 47.23 10.27
C GLU A 84 9.16 46.20 9.52
N GLN A 85 8.85 44.90 9.54
CA GLN A 85 9.69 43.84 8.94
C GLN A 85 8.88 42.76 8.20
N VAL A 86 9.49 42.20 7.14
CA VAL A 86 9.03 40.96 6.50
C VAL A 86 10.16 39.94 6.55
N ALA A 87 9.87 38.74 7.08
CA ALA A 87 10.78 37.60 7.07
C ALA A 87 10.10 36.39 6.39
N VAL A 88 10.85 35.71 5.54
CA VAL A 88 10.43 34.53 4.76
C VAL A 88 11.30 33.34 5.20
N ASP A 89 10.68 32.19 5.47
CA ASP A 89 11.40 30.97 5.87
C ASP A 89 12.11 30.32 4.66
N MET A 90 13.42 30.46 4.63
CA MET A 90 14.28 30.01 3.53
C MET A 90 14.53 28.50 3.53
N GLU A 91 14.63 27.89 4.71
CA GLU A 91 14.76 26.44 4.83
C GLU A 91 13.49 25.74 4.34
N TYR A 92 12.31 26.27 4.71
CA TYR A 92 11.03 25.77 4.26
C TYR A 92 10.85 25.93 2.74
N HIS A 93 11.19 27.11 2.20
CA HIS A 93 11.14 27.36 0.76
C HIS A 93 11.99 26.35 -0.03
N ARG A 94 13.22 26.08 0.41
CA ARG A 94 14.11 25.11 -0.26
C ARG A 94 13.56 23.68 -0.17
N ALA A 95 13.12 23.25 1.01
CA ALA A 95 12.56 21.92 1.20
C ALA A 95 11.30 21.70 0.35
N MET A 96 10.41 22.70 0.28
CA MET A 96 9.19 22.61 -0.51
C MET A 96 9.48 22.60 -2.02
N TYR A 97 10.46 23.39 -2.47
CA TYR A 97 10.90 23.34 -3.87
C TYR A 97 11.49 21.98 -4.25
N GLU A 98 12.31 21.36 -3.39
CA GLU A 98 12.83 20.01 -3.61
C GLU A 98 11.70 18.97 -3.72
N LEU A 99 10.63 19.09 -2.92
CA LEU A 99 9.44 18.24 -3.02
C LEU A 99 8.70 18.44 -4.36
N CYS A 100 8.57 19.69 -4.81
CA CYS A 100 7.94 19.99 -6.10
C CYS A 100 8.79 19.49 -7.27
N GLN A 101 10.11 19.58 -7.21
CA GLN A 101 11.00 19.01 -8.24
C GLN A 101 10.92 17.48 -8.33
N ARG A 102 10.65 16.79 -7.22
CA ARG A 102 10.46 15.32 -7.22
C ARG A 102 9.22 14.89 -7.99
N THR A 103 8.15 15.69 -7.94
CA THR A 103 6.88 15.40 -8.62
C THR A 103 6.89 15.91 -10.07
N SER A 104 7.45 17.10 -10.29
CA SER A 104 7.56 17.75 -11.60
C SER A 104 8.98 18.25 -11.88
N PRO A 105 9.90 17.39 -12.37
CA PRO A 105 11.32 17.75 -12.55
C PRO A 105 11.59 18.83 -13.61
N LYS A 106 10.60 19.09 -14.48
CA LYS A 106 10.69 20.10 -15.54
C LYS A 106 10.26 21.50 -15.08
N GLU A 107 9.64 21.60 -13.90
CA GLU A 107 9.17 22.87 -13.36
C GLU A 107 10.30 23.59 -12.62
N VAL A 108 10.51 24.85 -12.96
CA VAL A 108 11.48 25.73 -12.33
C VAL A 108 10.77 26.89 -11.64
N ILE A 109 11.44 27.53 -10.69
CA ILE A 109 10.93 28.77 -10.08
C ILE A 109 10.83 29.83 -11.18
N VAL A 110 9.63 30.35 -11.39
CA VAL A 110 9.36 31.41 -12.38
C VAL A 110 9.05 32.74 -11.72
N GLY A 111 8.72 32.74 -10.44
CA GLY A 111 8.34 33.94 -9.70
C GLY A 111 7.64 33.62 -8.38
N TRP A 112 6.81 34.55 -7.92
CA TRP A 112 6.07 34.46 -6.66
C TRP A 112 4.66 35.02 -6.79
N TYR A 113 3.79 34.66 -5.85
CA TYR A 113 2.43 35.17 -5.79
C TYR A 113 2.10 35.81 -4.44
N SER A 114 1.12 36.69 -4.45
CA SER A 114 0.48 37.21 -3.24
C SER A 114 -1.03 37.29 -3.39
N THR A 115 -1.76 37.05 -2.32
CA THR A 115 -3.22 37.26 -2.29
C THR A 115 -3.54 38.69 -1.87
N GLY A 116 -4.47 39.36 -2.56
CA GLY A 116 -4.86 40.74 -2.30
C GLY A 116 -4.47 41.73 -3.41
N SER A 117 -5.16 42.87 -3.46
CA SER A 117 -5.04 43.86 -4.54
C SER A 117 -3.86 44.84 -4.40
N ASN A 118 -3.19 44.87 -3.25
CA ASN A 118 -2.29 45.96 -2.86
C ASN A 118 -0.81 45.54 -2.94
N LEU A 119 -0.08 46.11 -3.90
CA LEU A 119 1.39 46.16 -3.84
C LEU A 119 1.79 47.01 -2.62
N ASN A 120 2.65 46.47 -1.75
CA ASN A 120 3.07 47.16 -0.53
C ASN A 120 4.57 47.51 -0.57
N THR A 121 5.01 48.32 0.40
CA THR A 121 6.41 48.80 0.50
C THR A 121 7.43 47.65 0.51
N TYR A 122 7.06 46.48 1.03
CA TYR A 122 7.92 45.29 1.11
C TYR A 122 7.92 44.42 -0.16
N SER A 123 7.04 44.69 -1.12
CA SER A 123 6.95 43.92 -2.37
C SER A 123 8.25 44.00 -3.16
N ALA A 124 8.96 45.14 -3.12
CA ALA A 124 10.27 45.31 -3.77
C ALA A 124 11.36 44.38 -3.17
N LEU A 125 11.35 44.16 -1.84
CA LEU A 125 12.31 43.28 -1.17
C LEU A 125 12.06 41.80 -1.50
N ILE A 126 10.80 41.37 -1.50
CA ILE A 126 10.41 40.01 -1.88
C ILE A 126 10.75 39.76 -3.36
N GLN A 127 10.45 40.73 -4.21
CA GLN A 127 10.78 40.68 -5.62
C GLN A 127 12.30 40.60 -5.88
N ASN A 128 13.12 41.33 -5.11
CA ASN A 128 14.57 41.24 -5.20
C ASN A 128 15.08 39.84 -4.81
N PHE A 129 14.48 39.22 -3.79
CA PHE A 129 14.78 37.82 -3.41
C PHE A 129 14.48 36.86 -4.57
N TYR A 130 13.26 36.86 -5.11
CA TYR A 130 12.92 35.95 -6.23
C TYR A 130 13.68 36.27 -7.51
N SER A 131 14.11 37.51 -7.72
CA SER A 131 14.97 37.87 -8.86
C SER A 131 16.35 37.21 -8.81
N GLN A 132 16.84 36.88 -7.61
CA GLN A 132 18.07 36.10 -7.44
C GLN A 132 17.84 34.62 -7.75
N GLU A 133 16.69 34.07 -7.34
CA GLU A 133 16.32 32.66 -7.57
C GLU A 133 16.00 32.36 -9.05
N THR A 134 15.47 33.34 -9.80
CA THR A 134 15.13 33.16 -11.23
C THR A 134 16.23 33.62 -12.19
N ALA A 135 17.38 34.06 -11.70
CA ALA A 135 18.48 34.56 -12.53
C ALA A 135 18.94 33.50 -13.55
N PRO A 136 19.17 33.85 -14.83
CA PRO A 136 19.31 35.21 -15.40
C PRO A 136 17.99 35.86 -15.87
N HIS A 137 16.84 35.22 -15.66
CA HIS A 137 15.54 35.71 -16.16
C HIS A 137 14.79 36.50 -15.08
N PRO A 138 13.98 37.51 -15.47
CA PRO A 138 13.25 38.31 -14.50
C PRO A 138 12.12 37.52 -13.83
N ALA A 139 12.00 37.65 -12.50
CA ALA A 139 10.94 37.04 -11.72
C ALA A 139 9.58 37.71 -11.99
N ILE A 140 8.53 36.90 -12.10
CA ILE A 140 7.15 37.37 -12.25
C ILE A 140 6.47 37.41 -10.88
N HIS A 141 5.63 38.41 -10.64
CA HIS A 141 4.76 38.49 -9.49
C HIS A 141 3.30 38.34 -9.92
N ILE A 142 2.56 37.37 -9.36
CA ILE A 142 1.12 37.23 -9.56
C ILE A 142 0.36 37.72 -8.32
N ALA A 143 -0.49 38.72 -8.49
CA ALA A 143 -1.44 39.17 -7.48
C ALA A 143 -2.83 38.59 -7.78
N LEU A 144 -3.35 37.75 -6.88
CA LEU A 144 -4.69 37.19 -6.97
C LEU A 144 -5.64 37.95 -6.04
N ASN A 145 -6.64 38.62 -6.60
CA ASN A 145 -7.71 39.23 -5.81
C ASN A 145 -8.79 38.20 -5.47
N THR A 146 -9.02 37.97 -4.18
CA THR A 146 -9.96 36.97 -3.65
C THR A 146 -11.41 37.48 -3.58
N GLY A 147 -11.67 38.78 -3.78
CA GLY A 147 -13.03 39.33 -3.94
C GLY A 147 -13.92 39.29 -2.69
N ILE A 148 -13.32 39.25 -1.50
CA ILE A 148 -14.05 39.14 -0.22
C ILE A 148 -14.50 40.51 0.34
N GLU A 149 -13.88 41.60 -0.11
CA GLU A 149 -14.29 42.96 0.28
C GLU A 149 -15.36 43.52 -0.67
N GLU A 150 -16.41 44.13 -0.10
CA GLU A 150 -17.49 44.77 -0.87
C GLU A 150 -16.91 45.80 -1.86
N ASN A 151 -17.27 45.66 -3.15
CA ASN A 151 -16.81 46.45 -4.31
C ASN A 151 -15.46 46.11 -4.96
N GLN A 152 -14.82 44.97 -4.63
CA GLN A 152 -13.61 44.54 -5.35
C GLN A 152 -13.89 43.48 -6.43
N GLU A 153 -13.46 43.74 -7.68
CA GLU A 153 -13.50 42.74 -8.75
C GLU A 153 -12.46 41.62 -8.53
N THR A 154 -12.90 40.37 -8.61
CA THR A 154 -12.03 39.19 -8.63
C THR A 154 -11.19 39.18 -9.89
N GLY A 155 -9.88 38.99 -9.78
CA GLY A 155 -8.99 39.00 -10.94
C GLY A 155 -7.55 38.62 -10.64
N VAL A 156 -6.86 38.14 -11.67
CA VAL A 156 -5.44 37.81 -11.67
C VAL A 156 -4.68 38.93 -12.35
N LYS A 157 -3.68 39.52 -11.68
CA LYS A 157 -2.77 40.51 -12.28
C LYS A 157 -1.34 39.99 -12.19
N ALA A 158 -0.55 40.16 -13.23
CA ALA A 158 0.87 39.84 -13.23
C ALA A 158 1.74 41.08 -13.40
N TYR A 159 2.89 41.09 -12.73
CA TYR A 159 3.84 42.19 -12.73
C TYR A 159 5.28 41.69 -12.89
N ILE A 160 6.14 42.56 -13.42
CA ILE A 160 7.61 42.42 -13.44
C ILE A 160 8.24 43.66 -12.83
N SER A 161 9.35 43.52 -12.13
CA SER A 161 10.08 44.67 -11.60
C SER A 161 11.13 45.21 -12.55
N SER A 162 11.21 46.54 -12.64
CA SER A 162 12.37 47.28 -13.15
C SER A 162 13.04 48.03 -12.00
N PRO A 163 14.36 47.89 -11.79
CA PRO A 163 15.07 48.67 -10.78
C PRO A 163 15.02 50.17 -11.13
N VAL A 164 14.93 51.03 -10.11
CA VAL A 164 14.86 52.48 -10.28
C VAL A 164 15.96 53.19 -9.50
N GLY A 165 16.63 54.13 -10.16
CA GLY A 165 17.67 54.99 -9.57
C GLY A 165 19.05 54.75 -10.18
N VAL A 166 19.93 55.74 -10.01
CA VAL A 166 21.32 55.73 -10.53
C VAL A 166 22.17 54.64 -9.87
N TYR A 167 21.86 54.30 -8.62
CA TYR A 167 22.38 53.15 -7.89
C TYR A 167 21.19 52.33 -7.37
N PRO A 168 20.83 51.22 -8.02
CA PRO A 168 19.64 50.46 -7.65
C PRO A 168 19.84 49.79 -6.29
N LYS A 169 19.04 50.20 -5.31
CA LYS A 169 18.94 49.51 -4.02
C LYS A 169 17.85 48.43 -4.08
N PRO A 170 17.93 47.36 -3.27
CA PRO A 170 16.91 46.30 -3.22
C PRO A 170 15.47 46.79 -3.00
N GLU A 171 15.32 47.92 -2.30
CA GLU A 171 14.05 48.57 -1.99
C GLU A 171 13.47 49.41 -3.14
N ASN A 172 14.24 49.67 -4.20
CA ASN A 172 13.88 50.60 -5.27
C ASN A 172 13.55 49.86 -6.58
N ALA A 173 12.31 49.38 -6.69
CA ALA A 173 11.79 48.71 -7.88
C ALA A 173 10.40 49.24 -8.27
N VAL A 174 10.15 49.37 -9.57
CA VAL A 174 8.83 49.68 -10.14
C VAL A 174 8.24 48.42 -10.76
N PHE A 175 6.99 48.12 -10.42
CA PHE A 175 6.23 46.99 -10.96
C PHE A 175 5.50 47.40 -12.24
N LEU A 176 5.85 46.76 -13.35
CA LEU A 176 5.22 46.94 -14.66
C LEU A 176 4.23 45.80 -14.90
N PRO A 177 2.97 46.09 -15.29
CA PRO A 177 1.97 45.05 -15.54
C PRO A 177 2.27 44.25 -16.81
N ILE A 178 2.01 42.94 -16.78
CA ILE A 178 2.14 42.02 -17.93
C ILE A 178 0.78 41.39 -18.22
N PRO A 179 0.41 41.18 -19.50
CA PRO A 179 -0.80 40.42 -19.86
C PRO A 179 -0.81 39.01 -19.25
N VAL A 180 -1.99 38.57 -18.79
CA VAL A 180 -2.21 37.23 -18.23
C VAL A 180 -3.27 36.49 -19.05
N ASP A 181 -2.90 35.32 -19.56
CA ASP A 181 -3.80 34.40 -20.22
C ASP A 181 -4.09 33.19 -19.32
N LEU A 182 -5.36 32.83 -19.16
CA LEU A 182 -5.76 31.60 -18.45
C LEU A 182 -5.86 30.45 -19.47
N ARG A 183 -5.05 29.39 -19.28
CA ARG A 183 -5.11 28.18 -20.12
C ARG A 183 -5.67 27.00 -19.35
N PHE A 184 -6.52 26.24 -20.01
CA PHE A 184 -7.18 25.06 -19.43
C PHE A 184 -6.63 23.81 -20.11
N ASN A 185 -6.26 22.80 -19.33
CA ASN A 185 -6.02 21.46 -19.87
C ASN A 185 -7.36 20.76 -20.18
N ASP A 186 -7.41 19.82 -21.12
CA ASP A 186 -8.67 19.17 -21.53
C ASP A 186 -9.35 18.41 -20.37
N ALA A 187 -8.54 17.85 -19.45
CA ALA A 187 -9.03 17.23 -18.21
C ALA A 187 -9.62 18.24 -17.22
N GLU A 188 -9.04 19.45 -17.13
CA GLU A 188 -9.48 20.51 -16.22
C GLU A 188 -10.72 21.22 -16.75
N ARG A 189 -10.83 21.35 -18.08
CA ARG A 189 -11.98 21.95 -18.76
C ARG A 189 -13.29 21.29 -18.38
N SER A 190 -13.31 19.96 -18.29
CA SER A 190 -14.50 19.19 -17.91
C SER A 190 -14.94 19.47 -16.48
N GLY A 191 -14.00 19.53 -15.53
CA GLY A 191 -14.28 19.88 -14.13
C GLY A 191 -14.75 21.32 -13.97
N LEU A 192 -14.13 22.26 -14.71
CA LEU A 192 -14.48 23.68 -14.66
C LEU A 192 -15.85 23.96 -15.32
N GLN A 193 -16.19 23.25 -16.39
CA GLN A 193 -17.51 23.32 -17.02
C GLN A 193 -18.61 22.76 -16.11
N LEU A 194 -18.31 21.71 -15.34
CA LEU A 194 -19.24 21.17 -14.35
C LEU A 194 -19.52 22.18 -13.23
N LEU A 195 -18.48 22.89 -12.76
CA LEU A 195 -18.58 23.94 -11.74
C LEU A 195 -19.32 25.19 -12.23
N ASN A 196 -19.18 25.54 -13.51
CA ASN A 196 -19.91 26.65 -14.14
C ASN A 196 -21.34 26.28 -14.57
N SER A 197 -21.76 25.02 -14.42
CA SER A 197 -23.12 24.61 -14.77
C SER A 197 -24.09 24.96 -13.62
N PRO A 198 -25.22 25.63 -13.89
CA PRO A 198 -26.15 26.09 -12.86
C PRO A 198 -27.00 24.95 -12.23
N THR A 199 -26.79 23.70 -12.64
CA THR A 199 -27.54 22.54 -12.14
C THR A 199 -26.59 21.35 -11.94
N PRO A 200 -26.45 20.83 -10.70
CA PRO A 200 -25.57 19.70 -10.43
C PRO A 200 -26.20 18.41 -10.95
N THR A 201 -25.80 17.95 -12.13
CA THR A 201 -26.12 16.58 -12.57
C THR A 201 -25.17 15.57 -11.91
N PRO A 202 -25.66 14.45 -11.31
CA PRO A 202 -24.84 13.60 -10.44
C PRO A 202 -24.03 12.51 -11.16
N ALA A 203 -23.85 12.56 -12.48
CA ALA A 203 -23.23 11.47 -13.22
C ALA A 203 -22.08 11.98 -14.12
N PRO A 204 -20.89 11.35 -14.07
CA PRO A 204 -19.86 11.58 -15.06
C PRO A 204 -20.40 11.14 -16.44
N ILE A 205 -20.43 12.07 -17.38
CA ILE A 205 -20.83 11.81 -18.77
C ILE A 205 -19.76 10.90 -19.38
N SER A 206 -20.16 9.80 -20.03
CA SER A 206 -19.20 8.91 -20.70
C SER A 206 -18.53 9.63 -21.87
N ASP A 207 -17.24 9.37 -22.10
CA ASP A 207 -16.45 9.99 -23.19
C ASP A 207 -17.11 9.84 -24.58
N ILE A 208 -17.87 8.76 -24.79
CA ILE A 208 -18.66 8.54 -26.02
C ILE A 208 -19.82 9.54 -26.16
N ALA A 209 -20.54 9.82 -25.08
CA ALA A 209 -21.63 10.80 -25.09
C ALA A 209 -21.10 12.23 -25.25
N LEU A 210 -19.92 12.51 -24.68
CA LEU A 210 -19.23 13.78 -24.90
C LEU A 210 -18.75 13.90 -26.35
N LEU A 211 -18.22 12.82 -26.94
CA LEU A 211 -17.83 12.77 -28.35
C LEU A 211 -19.03 12.97 -29.29
N GLU A 212 -20.17 12.35 -28.99
CA GLU A 212 -21.42 12.53 -29.74
C GLU A 212 -21.90 13.99 -29.68
N THR A 213 -21.89 14.59 -28.49
CA THR A 213 -22.29 15.98 -28.28
C THR A 213 -21.36 16.97 -29.00
N THR A 214 -20.05 16.73 -28.92
CA THR A 214 -19.05 17.57 -29.61
C THR A 214 -19.12 17.42 -31.12
N LEU A 215 -19.32 16.22 -31.65
CA LEU A 215 -19.54 16.00 -33.08
C LEU A 215 -20.82 16.67 -33.58
N THR A 216 -21.91 16.60 -32.80
CA THR A 216 -23.17 17.28 -33.12
C THR A 216 -22.99 18.80 -33.15
N THR A 217 -22.27 19.34 -32.16
CA THR A 217 -21.94 20.78 -32.10
C THR A 217 -21.07 21.20 -33.28
N LEU A 218 -20.09 20.37 -33.67
CA LEU A 218 -19.23 20.62 -34.82
C LEU A 218 -20.06 20.66 -36.12
N ILE A 219 -20.98 19.72 -36.31
CA ILE A 219 -21.89 19.68 -37.45
C ILE A 219 -22.75 20.96 -37.50
N GLU A 220 -23.32 21.38 -36.38
CA GLU A 220 -24.11 22.62 -36.29
C GLU A 220 -23.28 23.87 -36.63
N MET A 221 -22.03 23.93 -36.16
CA MET A 221 -21.11 25.03 -36.48
C MET A 221 -20.77 25.05 -37.97
N ILE A 222 -20.54 23.89 -38.58
CA ILE A 222 -20.29 23.77 -40.03
C ILE A 222 -21.54 24.19 -40.81
N ASP A 223 -22.73 23.74 -40.41
CA ASP A 223 -23.99 24.13 -41.07
C ASP A 223 -24.24 25.64 -41.01
N ARG A 224 -23.91 26.30 -39.88
CA ARG A 224 -24.00 27.76 -39.78
C ARG A 224 -23.06 28.47 -40.76
N VAL A 225 -21.83 27.99 -40.89
CA VAL A 225 -20.87 28.52 -41.87
C VAL A 225 -21.39 28.29 -43.29
N LEU A 226 -21.96 27.12 -43.56
CA LEU A 226 -22.47 26.73 -44.86
C LEU A 226 -23.69 27.58 -45.27
N VAL A 227 -24.61 27.85 -44.34
CA VAL A 227 -25.72 28.79 -44.55
C VAL A 227 -25.21 30.20 -44.85
N TYR A 228 -24.20 30.67 -44.13
CA TYR A 228 -23.59 31.98 -44.38
C TYR A 228 -22.94 32.04 -45.79
N VAL A 229 -22.14 31.04 -46.15
CA VAL A 229 -21.51 30.94 -47.47
C VAL A 229 -22.56 30.93 -48.58
N ARG A 230 -23.65 30.16 -48.42
CA ARG A 230 -24.75 30.12 -49.38
C ARG A 230 -25.49 31.45 -49.50
N ALA A 231 -25.74 32.14 -48.40
CA ALA A 231 -26.36 33.47 -48.39
C ALA A 231 -25.48 34.54 -49.08
N VAL A 232 -24.16 34.42 -48.98
CA VAL A 232 -23.24 35.31 -49.70
C VAL A 232 -23.16 34.94 -51.20
N LEU A 233 -23.21 33.65 -51.52
CA LEU A 233 -23.26 33.15 -52.90
C LEU A 233 -24.56 33.52 -53.62
N SER A 234 -25.71 33.46 -52.94
CA SER A 234 -27.02 33.86 -53.48
C SER A 234 -27.15 35.38 -53.64
N GLY A 235 -26.27 36.15 -52.99
CA GLY A 235 -26.28 37.62 -53.01
C GLY A 235 -27.20 38.25 -51.96
N GLU A 236 -27.79 37.46 -51.07
CA GLU A 236 -28.63 37.96 -49.96
C GLU A 236 -27.82 38.66 -48.86
N LYS A 237 -26.54 38.29 -48.68
CA LYS A 237 -25.67 38.87 -47.65
C LYS A 237 -24.32 39.28 -48.21
N GLN A 238 -23.82 40.46 -47.84
CA GLN A 238 -22.49 40.92 -48.26
C GLN A 238 -21.41 40.16 -47.49
N GLY A 239 -20.47 39.53 -48.21
CA GLY A 239 -19.46 38.66 -47.59
C GLY A 239 -18.28 39.41 -46.97
N ASP A 240 -17.77 38.87 -45.86
CA ASP A 240 -16.60 39.39 -45.15
C ASP A 240 -15.31 38.75 -45.71
N LYS A 241 -14.35 39.60 -46.09
CA LYS A 241 -13.06 39.18 -46.68
C LYS A 241 -12.16 38.46 -45.67
N ALA A 242 -12.27 38.76 -44.37
CA ALA A 242 -11.50 38.09 -43.32
C ALA A 242 -11.98 36.65 -43.11
N VAL A 243 -13.31 36.44 -43.11
CA VAL A 243 -13.93 35.12 -43.01
C VAL A 243 -13.58 34.25 -44.21
N GLY A 244 -13.58 34.82 -45.42
CA GLY A 244 -13.18 34.11 -46.64
C GLY A 244 -11.71 33.64 -46.64
N ARG A 245 -10.78 34.46 -46.13
CA ARG A 245 -9.37 34.08 -45.98
C ARG A 245 -9.18 32.97 -44.96
N TYR A 246 -9.83 33.09 -43.80
CA TYR A 246 -9.74 32.11 -42.73
C TYR A 246 -10.24 30.73 -43.18
N LEU A 247 -11.36 30.67 -43.92
CA LEU A 247 -11.86 29.43 -44.49
C LEU A 247 -10.88 28.83 -45.51
N MET A 248 -10.28 29.65 -46.37
CA MET A 248 -9.26 29.18 -47.33
C MET A 248 -8.04 28.58 -46.64
N ASP A 249 -7.48 29.24 -45.63
CA ASP A 249 -6.31 28.73 -44.91
C ASP A 249 -6.63 27.44 -44.14
N THR A 250 -7.85 27.33 -43.59
CA THR A 250 -8.31 26.15 -42.84
C THR A 250 -8.59 24.95 -43.74
N PHE A 251 -9.02 25.15 -44.99
CA PHE A 251 -9.23 24.06 -45.95
C PHE A 251 -7.97 23.72 -46.77
N ALA A 252 -7.00 24.65 -46.87
CA ALA A 252 -5.75 24.44 -47.58
C ALA A 252 -4.74 23.57 -46.80
N THR A 253 -4.83 23.54 -45.47
CA THR A 253 -4.14 22.56 -44.61
C THR A 253 -4.82 21.20 -44.75
N GLY A 254 -4.40 20.44 -45.76
CA GLY A 254 -5.02 19.17 -46.16
C GLY A 254 -5.25 18.18 -45.00
N ALA A 255 -6.42 17.53 -45.04
CA ALA A 255 -6.80 16.46 -44.12
C ALA A 255 -6.14 15.10 -44.47
N GLU A 256 -4.87 15.09 -44.88
CA GLU A 256 -4.15 13.88 -45.26
C GLU A 256 -3.44 13.18 -44.10
N ASP A 257 -3.24 13.84 -42.95
CA ASP A 257 -2.53 13.27 -41.77
C ASP A 257 -3.43 12.98 -40.55
N LEU A 258 -4.75 12.93 -40.70
CA LEU A 258 -5.62 12.38 -39.64
C LEU A 258 -5.53 10.86 -39.68
N ASP A 259 -4.47 10.36 -39.07
CA ASP A 259 -4.09 8.96 -38.93
C ASP A 259 -5.31 8.14 -38.47
N LYS A 260 -5.99 7.50 -39.43
CA LYS A 260 -7.22 6.73 -39.17
C LYS A 260 -6.99 5.65 -38.10
N SER A 261 -5.74 5.20 -37.96
CA SER A 261 -5.29 4.19 -37.00
C SER A 261 -5.42 4.64 -35.53
N GLY A 262 -5.02 5.87 -35.21
CA GLY A 262 -5.04 6.42 -33.85
C GLY A 262 -6.46 6.66 -33.31
N PHE A 263 -7.36 7.14 -34.16
CA PHE A 263 -8.77 7.31 -33.79
C PHE A 263 -9.48 5.97 -33.60
N THR A 264 -9.23 4.97 -34.46
CA THR A 264 -9.80 3.63 -34.28
C THR A 264 -9.24 2.90 -33.06
N GLY A 265 -7.96 3.07 -32.74
CA GLY A 265 -7.35 2.49 -31.53
C GLY A 265 -7.94 3.08 -30.25
N SER A 266 -8.00 4.42 -30.18
CA SER A 266 -8.67 5.14 -29.08
C SER A 266 -10.14 4.72 -28.92
N LEU A 267 -10.87 4.55 -30.02
CA LEU A 267 -12.26 4.11 -29.98
C LEU A 267 -12.40 2.65 -29.50
N GLN A 268 -11.52 1.74 -29.92
CA GLN A 268 -11.49 0.35 -29.45
C GLN A 268 -11.19 0.27 -27.95
N ASP A 269 -10.23 1.06 -27.47
CA ASP A 269 -9.85 1.09 -26.05
C ASP A 269 -10.99 1.64 -25.19
N THR A 270 -11.64 2.73 -25.63
CA THR A 270 -12.80 3.30 -24.93
C THR A 270 -14.01 2.35 -24.94
N LEU A 271 -14.27 1.64 -26.03
CA LEU A 271 -15.33 0.63 -26.10
C LEU A 271 -15.03 -0.58 -25.22
N MET A 272 -13.77 -1.04 -25.17
CA MET A 272 -13.33 -2.12 -24.27
C MET A 272 -13.49 -1.72 -22.80
N MET A 273 -13.07 -0.51 -22.44
CA MET A 273 -13.23 0.03 -21.09
C MET A 273 -14.70 0.19 -20.70
N THR A 274 -15.54 0.68 -21.62
CA THR A 274 -16.99 0.79 -21.40
C THR A 274 -17.64 -0.59 -21.25
N TYR A 275 -17.21 -1.58 -22.04
CA TYR A 275 -17.66 -2.95 -21.92
C TYR A 275 -17.28 -3.58 -20.58
N LEU A 276 -16.02 -3.44 -20.15
CA LEU A 276 -15.54 -3.90 -18.85
C LEU A 276 -16.28 -3.23 -17.68
N ALA A 277 -16.48 -1.91 -17.74
CA ALA A 277 -17.22 -1.17 -16.73
C ALA A 277 -18.69 -1.63 -16.65
N ASN A 278 -19.33 -1.87 -17.79
CA ASN A 278 -20.69 -2.40 -17.83
C ASN A 278 -20.77 -3.86 -17.36
N LEU A 279 -19.74 -4.67 -17.61
CA LEU A 279 -19.66 -6.06 -17.14
C LEU A 279 -19.48 -6.11 -15.62
N VAL A 280 -18.65 -5.23 -15.05
CA VAL A 280 -18.50 -5.05 -13.60
C VAL A 280 -19.79 -4.53 -12.97
N ARG A 281 -20.47 -3.56 -13.60
CA ARG A 281 -21.77 -3.06 -13.14
C ARG A 281 -22.84 -4.15 -13.18
N ALA A 282 -22.90 -4.94 -14.26
CA ALA A 282 -23.80 -6.07 -14.38
C ALA A 282 -23.48 -7.16 -13.35
N GLN A 283 -22.20 -7.44 -13.10
CA GLN A 283 -21.77 -8.37 -12.06
C GLN A 283 -22.17 -7.86 -10.66
N ALA A 284 -22.01 -6.57 -10.39
CA ALA A 284 -22.42 -5.96 -9.13
C ALA A 284 -23.95 -6.00 -8.95
N GLU A 285 -24.72 -5.74 -10.01
CA GLU A 285 -26.18 -5.81 -9.95
C GLU A 285 -26.69 -7.26 -9.85
N VAL A 286 -26.06 -8.22 -10.53
CA VAL A 286 -26.34 -9.65 -10.36
C VAL A 286 -26.01 -10.11 -8.94
N SER A 287 -24.87 -9.70 -8.37
CA SER A 287 -24.53 -9.96 -6.97
C SER A 287 -25.53 -9.34 -6.00
N ALA A 288 -25.97 -8.11 -6.25
CA ALA A 288 -26.98 -7.44 -5.43
C ALA A 288 -28.35 -8.15 -5.52
N ARG A 289 -28.76 -8.59 -6.71
CA ARG A 289 -30.00 -9.35 -6.91
C ARG A 289 -29.90 -10.77 -6.33
N LEU A 290 -28.75 -11.44 -6.44
CA LEU A 290 -28.49 -12.72 -5.77
C LEU A 290 -28.56 -12.57 -4.25
N ALA A 291 -28.01 -11.49 -3.69
CA ALA A 291 -28.11 -11.18 -2.27
C ALA A 291 -29.58 -10.97 -1.81
N LEU A 292 -30.41 -10.35 -2.65
CA LEU A 292 -31.85 -10.20 -2.43
C LEU A 292 -32.62 -11.52 -2.60
N VAL A 293 -32.21 -12.39 -3.52
CA VAL A 293 -32.80 -13.73 -3.70
C VAL A 293 -32.44 -14.65 -2.52
N THR A 294 -31.21 -14.58 -1.99
CA THR A 294 -30.84 -15.27 -0.75
C THR A 294 -31.60 -14.73 0.45
N SER A 295 -31.86 -13.42 0.50
CA SER A 295 -32.67 -12.81 1.58
C SER A 295 -34.15 -13.18 1.51
N SER A 296 -34.71 -13.36 0.31
CA SER A 296 -36.10 -13.79 0.12
C SER A 296 -36.31 -15.31 0.28
N TYR A 297 -35.28 -16.14 0.04
CA TYR A 297 -35.31 -17.57 0.41
C TYR A 297 -35.31 -17.78 1.93
N VAL A 298 -34.59 -16.93 2.68
CA VAL A 298 -34.58 -16.97 4.15
C VAL A 298 -35.93 -16.53 4.75
N LEU A 299 -36.66 -15.62 4.08
CA LEU A 299 -38.00 -15.19 4.50
C LEU A 299 -39.11 -16.19 4.15
N ARG A 300 -38.97 -16.98 3.06
CA ARG A 300 -39.92 -18.05 2.73
C ARG A 300 -39.76 -19.33 3.56
N ALA A 301 -38.60 -19.53 4.20
CA ALA A 301 -38.38 -20.63 5.14
C ALA A 301 -38.98 -20.39 6.54
N ARG A 302 -39.48 -19.18 6.85
CA ARG A 302 -40.07 -18.83 8.17
C ARG A 302 -41.60 -18.84 8.23
N TYR A 303 -42.32 -19.02 7.12
CA TYR A 303 -43.78 -19.18 7.12
C TYR A 303 -44.18 -20.48 6.41
N GLY A 304 -44.42 -21.51 7.19
CA GLY A 304 -44.94 -22.78 6.69
C GLY A 304 -46.42 -22.67 6.31
N GLN A 305 -46.75 -23.00 5.06
CA GLN A 305 -47.98 -23.68 4.69
C GLN A 305 -47.67 -24.73 3.63
N GLY A 306 -48.23 -25.91 3.82
CA GLY A 306 -47.78 -27.14 3.19
C GLY A 306 -48.33 -27.45 1.80
N VAL A 307 -48.06 -28.70 1.42
CA VAL A 307 -48.79 -29.52 0.44
C VAL A 307 -48.41 -29.25 -1.03
N TYR A 308 -47.50 -30.05 -1.59
CA TYR A 308 -47.78 -31.17 -2.54
C TYR A 308 -46.49 -31.52 -3.31
N VAL A 309 -46.14 -32.81 -3.33
CA VAL A 309 -45.03 -33.36 -4.13
C VAL A 309 -45.61 -33.85 -5.45
N PRO A 310 -45.16 -33.34 -6.62
CA PRO A 310 -45.32 -34.06 -7.87
C PRO A 310 -44.03 -34.81 -8.19
N THR A 311 -44.10 -36.13 -8.00
CA THR A 311 -43.36 -37.11 -8.76
C THR A 311 -43.48 -36.85 -10.27
N GLY A 312 -42.36 -36.82 -11.00
CA GLY A 312 -42.44 -36.93 -12.46
C GLY A 312 -41.18 -36.54 -13.23
N TYR A 313 -40.50 -37.58 -13.74
CA TYR A 313 -39.84 -37.62 -15.06
C TYR A 313 -38.60 -36.73 -15.26
N ARG A 314 -37.60 -37.06 -16.07
CA ARG A 314 -37.09 -38.30 -16.69
C ARG A 314 -35.73 -37.84 -17.24
N CYS A 315 -34.67 -38.60 -17.00
CA CYS A 315 -33.42 -38.43 -17.71
C CYS A 315 -33.64 -38.82 -19.18
N SER A 316 -33.55 -37.87 -20.11
CA SER A 316 -33.53 -38.14 -21.55
C SER A 316 -32.09 -38.24 -22.02
N ILE A 317 -31.61 -39.47 -22.11
CA ILE A 317 -30.42 -39.85 -22.87
C ILE A 317 -30.78 -39.77 -24.35
N GLY A 318 -30.08 -38.94 -25.11
CA GLY A 318 -30.01 -39.02 -26.56
C GLY A 318 -28.76 -39.81 -26.94
N GLY A 319 -28.95 -41.07 -27.32
CA GLY A 319 -27.89 -41.91 -27.86
C GLY A 319 -27.73 -41.71 -29.38
N SER A 320 -26.50 -41.88 -29.86
CA SER A 320 -26.21 -42.41 -31.19
C SER A 320 -25.24 -43.60 -31.02
N GLN A 321 -25.67 -44.73 -31.57
CA GLN A 321 -25.07 -46.06 -31.51
C GLN A 321 -23.74 -46.16 -32.28
N ASN A 322 -22.82 -47.02 -31.82
CA ASN A 322 -22.54 -48.29 -32.51
C ASN A 322 -21.60 -49.22 -31.70
N HIS A 323 -22.11 -50.45 -31.49
CA HIS A 323 -21.53 -51.79 -31.25
C HIS A 323 -20.05 -51.92 -30.79
N ILE A 324 -19.69 -52.80 -29.83
CA ILE A 324 -19.62 -54.28 -29.98
C ILE A 324 -19.36 -54.94 -28.57
N HIS A 325 -20.14 -56.00 -28.24
CA HIS A 325 -19.92 -57.16 -27.32
C HIS A 325 -19.68 -56.95 -25.79
N SER A 326 -20.64 -57.29 -24.90
CA SER A 326 -21.00 -58.60 -24.26
C SER A 326 -20.16 -58.93 -23.02
N ASP A 327 -20.61 -59.35 -21.82
CA ASP A 327 -21.91 -59.59 -21.17
C ASP A 327 -21.66 -59.45 -19.64
N ILE A 328 -22.43 -58.65 -18.87
CA ILE A 328 -23.58 -59.01 -18.01
C ILE A 328 -23.33 -60.16 -16.98
N HIS A 329 -23.26 -59.86 -15.67
CA HIS A 329 -24.40 -60.00 -14.75
C HIS A 329 -24.10 -59.58 -13.30
N CYS A 330 -25.06 -58.78 -12.81
CA CYS A 330 -25.25 -58.23 -11.48
C CYS A 330 -26.11 -59.19 -10.63
N GLY A 331 -26.04 -59.09 -9.30
CA GLY A 331 -27.00 -59.77 -8.42
C GLY A 331 -26.89 -59.41 -6.94
N SER A 332 -27.64 -58.37 -6.54
CA SER A 332 -28.48 -58.24 -5.31
C SER A 332 -27.96 -58.62 -3.92
N TRP A 333 -28.21 -57.76 -2.91
CA TRP A 333 -29.13 -57.94 -1.75
C TRP A 333 -28.81 -56.90 -0.64
N PRO A 334 -29.82 -56.26 0.00
CA PRO A 334 -29.67 -55.51 1.25
C PRO A 334 -30.25 -56.29 2.44
N GLN A 335 -29.71 -56.15 3.66
CA GLN A 335 -30.44 -56.10 4.96
C GLN A 335 -29.51 -56.17 6.21
N THR A 336 -29.63 -55.12 7.05
CA THR A 336 -29.79 -55.08 8.53
C THR A 336 -29.15 -56.10 9.49
N SER A 337 -28.67 -55.53 10.62
CA SER A 337 -28.66 -56.06 12.01
C SER A 337 -27.58 -57.11 12.35
N ILE A 338 -26.94 -57.22 13.52
CA ILE A 338 -27.18 -56.76 14.90
C ILE A 338 -25.83 -56.82 15.66
N GLU A 339 -25.72 -56.03 16.73
CA GLU A 339 -24.67 -56.07 17.77
C GLU A 339 -24.43 -57.47 18.37
N THR A 340 -23.22 -57.76 18.84
CA THR A 340 -23.04 -58.25 20.22
C THR A 340 -21.58 -58.19 20.69
N GLN A 341 -21.45 -57.69 21.90
CA GLN A 341 -20.26 -57.47 22.72
C GLN A 341 -19.63 -58.76 23.30
N ARG A 342 -18.47 -58.53 23.96
CA ARG A 342 -17.85 -59.21 25.13
C ARG A 342 -16.83 -60.33 24.81
N CYS A 343 -15.69 -60.48 25.50
CA CYS A 343 -15.27 -60.06 26.86
C CYS A 343 -13.71 -60.08 27.02
N HIS A 344 -13.22 -59.22 27.92
CA HIS A 344 -12.06 -59.31 28.87
C HIS A 344 -10.89 -60.30 28.64
N PHE A 345 -9.64 -59.82 28.86
CA PHE A 345 -8.85 -60.11 30.10
C PHE A 345 -7.52 -59.33 30.16
N GLU A 346 -7.15 -58.91 31.37
CA GLU A 346 -5.89 -58.26 31.79
C GLU A 346 -4.68 -59.21 31.80
N ALA A 347 -3.45 -58.67 31.72
CA ALA A 347 -2.40 -58.87 32.74
C ALA A 347 -1.04 -58.25 32.36
N SER A 348 -0.40 -57.71 33.40
CA SER A 348 0.93 -57.12 33.57
C SER A 348 2.11 -58.10 33.40
N PHE A 349 3.34 -57.61 33.14
CA PHE A 349 4.61 -57.96 33.84
C PHE A 349 5.89 -57.43 33.10
N ARG A 350 6.89 -57.00 33.90
CA ARG A 350 8.37 -56.94 33.67
C ARG A 350 9.02 -57.60 34.91
N PRO A 351 10.32 -58.02 34.99
CA PRO A 351 11.53 -57.64 34.22
C PRO A 351 12.52 -58.81 33.85
N SER A 352 13.69 -58.43 33.30
CA SER A 352 14.92 -59.09 32.73
C SER A 352 15.59 -60.26 33.53
N PRO A 353 16.64 -61.02 33.05
CA PRO A 353 17.97 -60.54 32.54
C PRO A 353 18.82 -61.43 31.55
N GLU A 354 19.96 -60.86 31.12
CA GLU A 354 21.28 -61.46 30.72
C GLU A 354 21.63 -62.06 29.32
N LEU A 355 22.85 -61.70 28.88
CA LEU A 355 23.67 -62.03 27.68
C LEU A 355 24.66 -63.18 28.01
N PRO A 356 25.26 -63.97 27.07
CA PRO A 356 26.39 -63.50 26.21
C PRO A 356 26.66 -64.22 24.85
N GLY A 357 27.43 -63.57 23.95
CA GLY A 357 28.55 -64.22 23.22
C GLY A 357 28.60 -64.30 21.66
N THR A 358 29.28 -63.31 21.04
CA THR A 358 30.34 -63.39 19.97
C THR A 358 30.07 -64.01 18.57
N LEU A 359 30.47 -63.52 17.37
CA LEU A 359 31.39 -62.50 16.76
C LEU A 359 31.03 -62.39 15.23
N PRO A 360 31.66 -61.58 14.32
CA PRO A 360 32.69 -60.54 14.46
C PRO A 360 32.32 -59.17 13.80
N ALA A 361 33.15 -58.16 14.09
CA ALA A 361 33.09 -56.80 13.56
C ALA A 361 33.74 -56.64 12.17
N TYR A 362 33.11 -55.80 11.34
CA TYR A 362 33.66 -55.08 10.16
C TYR A 362 32.83 -53.81 9.93
N PRO A 363 33.38 -52.73 9.35
CA PRO A 363 33.88 -51.60 10.13
C PRO A 363 32.93 -50.40 10.15
N CYS A 364 33.09 -49.64 11.24
CA CYS A 364 32.78 -48.22 11.33
C CYS A 364 33.44 -47.45 10.16
N CYS A 365 32.68 -47.24 9.10
CA CYS A 365 32.83 -46.06 8.28
C CYS A 365 31.60 -45.21 8.57
N LYS A 366 31.72 -44.33 9.57
CA LYS A 366 31.02 -43.05 9.51
C LYS A 366 31.42 -42.44 8.17
N ALA A 367 30.57 -42.60 7.15
CA ALA A 367 30.50 -41.60 6.12
C ALA A 367 30.13 -40.31 6.87
N PHE A 368 31.15 -39.53 7.22
CA PHE A 368 31.02 -38.08 7.27
C PHE A 368 30.40 -37.74 5.91
N ASN A 369 29.07 -37.65 5.86
CA ASN A 369 28.44 -36.97 4.75
C ASN A 369 29.01 -35.56 4.86
N MET A 370 29.96 -35.23 3.97
CA MET A 370 30.31 -33.83 3.75
C MET A 370 28.97 -33.15 3.52
N ALA A 371 28.53 -32.34 4.47
CA ALA A 371 27.27 -31.63 4.34
C ALA A 371 27.39 -30.79 3.07
N THR A 372 26.71 -31.23 2.00
CA THR A 372 26.66 -30.46 0.76
C THR A 372 25.96 -29.16 1.11
N HIS A 373 26.70 -28.06 1.10
CA HIS A 373 26.14 -26.73 1.31
C HIS A 373 24.99 -26.50 0.31
N MET A 374 23.77 -26.39 0.81
CA MET A 374 22.58 -26.12 -0.01
C MET A 374 22.37 -24.62 -0.20
N ASP A 375 21.83 -24.26 -1.36
CA ASP A 375 21.24 -22.97 -1.65
C ASP A 375 19.73 -23.01 -1.35
N VAL A 376 19.29 -22.25 -0.36
CA VAL A 376 17.89 -22.21 0.06
C VAL A 376 17.27 -20.84 -0.21
N GLY A 377 16.23 -20.82 -1.04
CA GLY A 377 15.43 -19.62 -1.29
C GLY A 377 14.32 -19.50 -0.25
N ILE A 378 14.15 -18.35 0.38
CA ILE A 378 13.11 -18.09 1.37
C ILE A 378 12.19 -17.00 0.84
N VAL A 379 10.88 -17.25 0.82
CA VAL A 379 9.88 -16.28 0.39
C VAL A 379 9.18 -15.73 1.63
N GLY A 380 9.37 -14.44 1.90
CA GLY A 380 8.85 -13.71 3.07
C GLY A 380 9.90 -13.47 4.15
N GLY A 381 10.23 -12.21 4.39
CA GLY A 381 11.11 -11.71 5.45
C GLY A 381 10.39 -11.47 6.79
N GLY A 382 9.32 -12.21 7.06
CA GLY A 382 8.68 -12.24 8.38
C GLY A 382 9.47 -13.10 9.37
N ILE A 383 8.99 -13.18 10.61
CA ILE A 383 9.67 -13.93 11.70
C ILE A 383 9.96 -15.39 11.33
N ALA A 384 9.04 -16.08 10.65
CA ALA A 384 9.29 -17.45 10.21
C ALA A 384 10.47 -17.54 9.23
N GLY A 385 10.53 -16.64 8.24
CA GLY A 385 11.60 -16.63 7.24
C GLY A 385 12.95 -16.21 7.83
N LEU A 386 12.98 -15.14 8.64
CA LEU A 386 14.19 -14.68 9.32
C LEU A 386 14.73 -15.76 10.28
N TYR A 387 13.86 -16.42 11.05
CA TYR A 387 14.30 -17.47 11.96
C TYR A 387 14.82 -18.71 11.21
N ALA A 388 14.15 -19.10 10.12
CA ALA A 388 14.63 -20.19 9.27
C ALA A 388 15.99 -19.88 8.64
N ALA A 389 16.20 -18.64 8.18
CA ALA A 389 17.47 -18.20 7.61
C ALA A 389 18.62 -18.34 8.62
N LEU A 390 18.43 -17.85 9.85
CA LEU A 390 19.44 -17.96 10.92
C LEU A 390 19.77 -19.42 11.26
N LEU A 391 18.74 -20.28 11.36
CA LEU A 391 18.95 -21.72 11.59
C LEU A 391 19.73 -22.37 10.45
N LEU A 392 19.35 -22.12 9.20
CA LEU A 392 20.01 -22.69 8.02
C LEU A 392 21.48 -22.19 7.91
N GLN A 393 21.74 -20.92 8.20
CA GLN A 393 23.09 -20.36 8.24
C GLN A 393 23.93 -20.99 9.37
N ARG A 394 23.35 -21.23 10.55
CA ARG A 394 24.03 -21.94 11.65
C ARG A 394 24.45 -23.34 11.23
N GLU A 395 23.61 -24.05 10.45
CA GLU A 395 23.95 -25.36 9.88
C GLU A 395 24.85 -25.27 8.63
N GLY A 396 25.33 -24.07 8.28
CA GLY A 396 26.27 -23.84 7.18
C GLY A 396 25.65 -23.72 5.79
N HIS A 397 24.31 -23.64 5.65
CA HIS A 397 23.66 -23.49 4.35
C HIS A 397 23.60 -22.03 3.90
N ARG A 398 23.57 -21.81 2.57
CA ARG A 398 23.39 -20.49 1.96
C ARG A 398 21.91 -20.18 1.83
N VAL A 399 21.53 -18.94 2.13
CA VAL A 399 20.13 -18.52 2.14
C VAL A 399 19.95 -17.20 1.42
N HIS A 400 18.81 -17.04 0.76
CA HIS A 400 18.38 -15.75 0.23
C HIS A 400 16.90 -15.51 0.50
N ILE A 401 16.55 -14.35 1.05
CA ILE A 401 15.19 -13.97 1.39
C ILE A 401 14.65 -12.98 0.35
N PHE A 402 13.47 -13.27 -0.20
CA PHE A 402 12.67 -12.32 -0.98
C PHE A 402 11.54 -11.77 -0.12
N GLU A 403 11.59 -10.49 0.20
CA GLU A 403 10.55 -9.78 0.96
C GLU A 403 9.77 -8.85 0.05
N ALA A 404 8.44 -8.97 0.08
CA ALA A 404 7.58 -8.23 -0.84
C ALA A 404 7.42 -6.75 -0.45
N SER A 405 7.54 -6.43 0.83
CA SER A 405 7.42 -5.07 1.35
C SER A 405 8.78 -4.37 1.49
N GLU A 406 8.73 -3.09 1.86
CA GLU A 406 9.90 -2.26 2.12
C GLU A 406 10.48 -2.49 3.53
N HIS A 407 9.85 -3.32 4.36
CA HIS A 407 10.27 -3.60 5.73
C HIS A 407 10.39 -5.10 6.01
N VAL A 408 11.23 -5.46 6.98
CA VAL A 408 11.36 -6.83 7.49
C VAL A 408 10.50 -7.04 8.74
N GLY A 409 10.15 -8.29 9.05
CA GLY A 409 9.33 -8.65 10.21
C GLY A 409 7.87 -8.96 9.88
N GLY A 410 7.39 -8.56 8.69
CA GLY A 410 6.06 -8.90 8.19
C GLY A 410 4.96 -8.32 9.07
N ARG A 411 4.32 -9.19 9.88
CA ARG A 411 3.30 -8.77 10.86
C ARG A 411 3.87 -8.12 12.11
N ILE A 412 5.19 -8.19 12.34
CA ILE A 412 5.85 -7.34 13.33
C ILE A 412 6.15 -6.00 12.64
N LEU A 413 5.47 -4.95 13.10
CA LEU A 413 5.57 -3.61 12.52
C LEU A 413 5.43 -2.57 13.63
N THR A 414 6.49 -1.79 13.81
CA THR A 414 6.53 -0.63 14.70
C THR A 414 6.47 0.64 13.87
N HIS A 415 5.60 1.56 14.26
CA HIS A 415 5.52 2.91 13.71
C HIS A 415 6.08 3.91 14.73
N LEU A 416 6.87 4.88 14.27
CA LEU A 416 7.44 5.96 15.08
C LEU A 416 6.76 7.28 14.68
N PHE A 417 6.09 7.96 15.60
CA PHE A 417 5.30 9.16 15.29
C PHE A 417 6.14 10.42 15.08
N SER A 418 7.14 10.64 15.93
CA SER A 418 7.98 11.86 15.95
C SER A 418 9.44 11.59 15.63
N GLY A 419 9.79 10.36 15.21
CA GLY A 419 11.17 9.89 15.12
C GLY A 419 11.84 9.65 16.48
N GLU A 420 11.18 9.98 17.59
CA GLU A 420 11.64 9.63 18.93
C GLU A 420 11.33 8.16 19.24
N LYS A 421 12.34 7.42 19.69
CA LYS A 421 12.19 5.98 20.05
C LYS A 421 11.21 5.72 21.19
N ALA A 422 10.83 6.73 21.97
CA ALA A 422 9.88 6.59 23.07
C ALA A 422 8.41 6.69 22.62
N GLN A 423 8.14 7.29 21.45
CA GLN A 423 6.80 7.55 20.93
C GLN A 423 6.52 6.62 19.74
N PHE A 424 6.26 5.35 20.05
CA PHE A 424 6.06 4.31 19.06
C PHE A 424 4.73 3.57 19.24
N PHE A 425 4.32 2.91 18.16
CA PHE A 425 3.15 2.05 18.10
C PHE A 425 3.50 0.73 17.44
N ASP A 426 3.26 -0.36 18.15
CA ASP A 426 3.30 -1.71 17.57
C ASP A 426 1.95 -2.08 16.96
N ALA A 427 1.89 -2.04 15.64
CA ALA A 427 0.71 -2.43 14.86
C ALA A 427 0.44 -3.94 14.88
N GLY A 428 1.45 -4.72 15.24
CA GLY A 428 1.46 -6.18 15.18
C GLY A 428 1.58 -6.84 16.54
N ALA A 429 2.58 -7.71 16.67
CA ALA A 429 3.06 -8.16 17.96
C ALA A 429 3.54 -6.94 18.77
N MET A 430 3.19 -6.89 20.05
CA MET A 430 3.48 -5.77 20.95
C MET A 430 4.05 -6.26 22.27
N THR A 431 3.57 -7.41 22.73
CA THR A 431 4.01 -8.05 23.97
C THR A 431 4.64 -9.39 23.63
N LEU A 432 5.71 -9.70 24.35
CA LEU A 432 6.33 -10.99 24.39
C LEU A 432 5.69 -11.77 25.55
N PRO A 433 5.26 -13.02 25.29
CA PRO A 433 4.67 -13.85 26.32
C PRO A 433 5.70 -14.25 27.39
N ALA A 434 5.19 -14.73 28.53
CA ALA A 434 5.96 -15.24 29.65
C ALA A 434 7.07 -16.20 29.22
N THR A 435 8.20 -16.24 29.96
CA THR A 435 9.33 -17.17 29.77
C THR A 435 9.01 -18.64 30.12
N SER A 436 7.73 -19.01 30.01
CA SER A 436 7.20 -20.35 30.21
C SER A 436 7.60 -21.31 29.08
N ALA A 437 7.54 -22.62 29.34
CA ALA A 437 7.92 -23.66 28.39
C ALA A 437 7.24 -23.53 26.99
N PRO A 438 5.94 -23.19 26.87
CA PRO A 438 5.30 -22.93 25.58
C PRO A 438 5.99 -21.88 24.71
N HIS A 439 6.68 -20.91 25.31
CA HIS A 439 7.30 -19.77 24.64
C HIS A 439 8.83 -19.74 24.72
N ALA A 440 9.45 -20.81 25.24
CA ALA A 440 10.90 -20.87 25.48
C ALA A 440 11.74 -20.51 24.24
N VAL A 441 11.30 -20.89 23.03
CA VAL A 441 11.98 -20.55 21.76
C VAL A 441 12.14 -19.04 21.55
N THR A 442 11.18 -18.24 22.03
CA THR A 442 11.24 -16.77 21.95
C THR A 442 12.32 -16.23 22.87
N SER A 443 12.38 -16.72 24.11
CA SER A 443 13.41 -16.34 25.07
C SER A 443 14.80 -16.77 24.60
N SER A 444 14.94 -17.99 24.08
CA SER A 444 16.22 -18.47 23.54
C SER A 444 16.69 -17.67 22.33
N LEU A 445 15.78 -17.22 21.45
CA LEU A 445 16.12 -16.29 20.37
C LEU A 445 16.60 -14.94 20.90
N ILE A 446 15.93 -14.38 21.92
CA ILE A 446 16.34 -13.11 22.51
C ILE A 446 17.73 -13.23 23.13
N SER A 447 18.00 -14.32 23.86
CA SER A 447 19.35 -14.62 24.38
C SER A 447 20.37 -14.75 23.24
N TYR A 448 20.05 -15.48 22.18
CA TYR A 448 20.91 -15.62 21.00
C TYR A 448 21.23 -14.26 20.35
N ILE A 449 20.25 -13.38 20.19
CA ILE A 449 20.46 -12.03 19.65
C ILE A 449 21.34 -11.22 20.60
N ASN A 450 21.04 -11.26 21.90
CA ASN A 450 21.74 -10.47 22.90
C ASN A 450 23.18 -10.94 23.15
N SER A 451 23.49 -12.22 22.98
CA SER A 451 24.84 -12.77 23.10
C SER A 451 25.70 -12.63 21.83
N SER A 452 25.12 -12.30 20.67
CA SER A 452 25.86 -12.26 19.40
C SER A 452 26.95 -11.17 19.37
N PRO A 453 28.21 -11.47 19.04
CA PRO A 453 29.25 -10.46 18.95
C PRO A 453 29.09 -9.49 17.77
N ASP A 454 28.32 -9.88 16.74
CA ASP A 454 28.19 -9.15 15.47
C ASP A 454 27.19 -7.98 15.55
N LEU A 455 26.42 -7.89 16.63
CA LEU A 455 25.47 -6.80 16.87
C LEU A 455 26.07 -5.75 17.81
N SER A 456 25.97 -4.49 17.39
CA SER A 456 26.28 -3.34 18.23
C SER A 456 25.35 -3.29 19.46
N SER A 457 25.81 -2.62 20.53
CA SER A 457 25.10 -2.57 21.81
C SER A 457 23.71 -1.93 21.73
N ASP A 458 23.47 -1.05 20.77
CA ASP A 458 22.20 -0.37 20.51
C ASP A 458 21.19 -1.22 19.72
N MET A 459 21.66 -2.28 19.03
CA MET A 459 20.82 -3.28 18.35
C MET A 459 20.44 -4.45 19.26
N LYS A 460 20.98 -4.47 20.49
CA LYS A 460 20.62 -5.45 21.51
C LYS A 460 19.22 -5.17 22.05
N LEU A 461 18.45 -6.24 22.27
CA LEU A 461 17.08 -6.15 22.73
C LEU A 461 17.05 -5.88 24.22
N GLN A 462 16.50 -4.73 24.59
CA GLN A 462 16.17 -4.39 25.97
C GLN A 462 14.69 -4.69 26.20
N LEU A 463 14.40 -5.42 27.28
CA LEU A 463 13.05 -5.81 27.64
C LEU A 463 12.59 -5.01 28.85
N ASP A 464 11.41 -4.41 28.72
CA ASP A 464 10.71 -3.76 29.82
C ASP A 464 9.60 -4.70 30.33
N GLU A 465 9.48 -4.84 31.64
CA GLU A 465 8.47 -5.69 32.28
C GLU A 465 7.13 -4.96 32.40
N TYR A 466 6.01 -5.70 32.27
CA TYR A 466 4.70 -5.14 32.60
C TYR A 466 4.61 -4.95 34.13
N PRO A 467 4.07 -3.82 34.63
CA PRO A 467 4.05 -3.50 36.06
C PRO A 467 3.17 -4.48 36.84
N GLU A 468 3.58 -5.02 37.98
CA GLU A 468 2.81 -6.07 38.70
C GLU A 468 1.36 -5.70 39.09
N THR A 469 1.04 -4.40 39.23
CA THR A 469 -0.30 -3.91 39.55
C THR A 469 -1.02 -3.39 38.31
N HIS A 470 -1.90 -4.21 37.76
CA HIS A 470 -2.72 -3.89 36.60
C HIS A 470 -4.13 -3.53 37.00
N SER A 471 -4.65 -2.42 36.48
CA SER A 471 -6.09 -2.18 36.46
C SER A 471 -6.64 -2.45 35.06
N VAL A 472 -7.69 -3.25 34.99
CA VAL A 472 -8.47 -3.58 33.81
C VAL A 472 -9.84 -2.94 33.92
N ARG A 473 -10.14 -2.03 32.99
CA ARG A 473 -11.48 -1.45 32.86
C ARG A 473 -12.33 -2.34 31.98
N THR A 474 -13.54 -2.68 32.41
CA THR A 474 -14.55 -3.33 31.58
C THR A 474 -15.75 -2.42 31.46
N GLN A 475 -16.12 -2.05 30.23
CA GLN A 475 -17.34 -1.32 29.94
C GLN A 475 -18.25 -2.12 29.00
N VAL A 476 -19.34 -2.65 29.52
CA VAL A 476 -20.36 -3.35 28.71
C VAL A 476 -21.74 -2.93 29.17
N ASN A 477 -22.72 -2.95 28.26
CA ASN A 477 -24.10 -2.59 28.55
C ASN A 477 -24.26 -1.20 29.22
N GLY A 478 -23.38 -0.25 28.85
CA GLY A 478 -23.35 1.10 29.41
C GLY A 478 -22.90 1.19 30.87
N LYS A 479 -22.42 0.09 31.47
CA LYS A 479 -21.86 0.04 32.82
C LYS A 479 -20.35 -0.10 32.75
N THR A 480 -19.66 0.45 33.75
CA THR A 480 -18.20 0.42 33.85
C THR A 480 -17.81 -0.19 35.19
N ALA A 481 -16.87 -1.13 35.18
CA ALA A 481 -16.20 -1.63 36.38
C ALA A 481 -14.69 -1.75 36.13
N ASP A 482 -13.90 -1.37 37.13
CA ASP A 482 -12.45 -1.50 37.11
C ASP A 482 -12.05 -2.67 38.06
N SER A 483 -11.12 -3.51 37.62
CA SER A 483 -10.73 -4.75 38.31
C SER A 483 -9.23 -5.02 38.17
N ASN A 484 -8.69 -5.99 38.91
CA ASN A 484 -7.24 -6.28 38.90
C ASN A 484 -6.81 -7.18 37.74
N HIS A 485 -7.74 -7.90 37.11
CA HIS A 485 -7.45 -8.75 35.94
C HIS A 485 -8.70 -8.89 35.07
N ARG A 486 -8.44 -9.24 33.81
CA ARG A 486 -9.46 -9.43 32.78
C ARG A 486 -10.57 -10.38 33.22
N GLY A 487 -11.82 -9.99 33.01
CA GLY A 487 -12.99 -10.85 33.23
C GLY A 487 -13.44 -10.97 34.69
N HIS A 488 -12.82 -10.26 35.64
CA HIS A 488 -13.25 -10.25 37.04
C HIS A 488 -14.51 -9.38 37.27
N VAL A 489 -15.58 -9.74 36.57
CA VAL A 489 -16.86 -9.04 36.53
C VAL A 489 -17.99 -10.08 36.39
N SER A 490 -19.14 -9.82 37.02
CA SER A 490 -20.33 -10.66 36.93
C SER A 490 -21.42 -9.99 36.08
N PRO A 491 -22.40 -10.75 35.56
CA PRO A 491 -23.56 -10.17 34.89
C PRO A 491 -24.30 -9.13 35.73
N SER A 492 -24.48 -9.37 37.03
CA SER A 492 -25.15 -8.46 37.96
C SER A 492 -24.43 -7.11 38.12
N MET A 493 -23.09 -7.10 38.10
CA MET A 493 -22.31 -5.87 38.13
C MET A 493 -22.50 -5.01 36.87
N MET A 494 -22.83 -5.65 35.75
CA MET A 494 -22.94 -5.03 34.43
C MET A 494 -24.39 -4.87 33.95
N ASP A 495 -25.38 -5.18 34.80
CA ASP A 495 -26.80 -5.29 34.42
C ASP A 495 -27.04 -6.17 33.17
N TRP A 496 -26.20 -7.19 32.97
CA TRP A 496 -26.31 -8.08 31.81
C TRP A 496 -27.37 -9.16 32.05
N PRO A 497 -28.37 -9.30 31.18
CA PRO A 497 -29.49 -10.22 31.41
C PRO A 497 -29.04 -11.67 31.28
N VAL A 498 -29.19 -12.44 32.36
CA VAL A 498 -28.93 -13.89 32.40
C VAL A 498 -30.04 -14.63 33.15
N PRO A 499 -30.21 -15.96 32.95
CA PRO A 499 -31.16 -16.76 33.72
C PRO A 499 -30.80 -16.83 35.21
N PRO A 500 -31.78 -17.12 36.09
CA PRO A 500 -31.55 -17.27 37.52
C PRO A 500 -30.45 -18.28 37.87
N GLY A 501 -29.58 -17.91 38.81
CA GLY A 501 -28.42 -18.67 39.26
C GLY A 501 -27.10 -18.34 38.56
N TRP A 502 -27.12 -17.42 37.58
CA TRP A 502 -25.94 -17.00 36.81
C TRP A 502 -25.56 -15.53 37.03
N GLU A 503 -26.38 -14.76 37.72
CA GLU A 503 -26.25 -13.31 37.87
C GLU A 503 -24.93 -12.91 38.54
N ASP A 504 -24.53 -13.64 39.58
CA ASP A 504 -23.34 -13.32 40.38
C ASP A 504 -22.12 -14.18 40.04
N LYS A 505 -22.18 -14.94 38.94
CA LYS A 505 -21.06 -15.77 38.48
C LYS A 505 -19.98 -14.88 37.85
N MET A 506 -18.77 -14.91 38.41
CA MET A 506 -17.60 -14.20 37.85
C MET A 506 -17.14 -14.88 36.57
N ALA A 507 -16.93 -14.12 35.49
CA ALA A 507 -16.59 -14.68 34.17
C ALA A 507 -15.24 -15.40 34.17
N ASP A 508 -14.21 -14.82 34.78
CA ASP A 508 -12.88 -15.37 34.87
C ASP A 508 -12.80 -16.64 35.75
N GLU A 509 -13.48 -16.65 36.89
CA GLU A 509 -13.55 -17.83 37.78
C GLU A 509 -14.23 -19.00 37.07
N CYS A 510 -15.34 -18.74 36.37
CA CYS A 510 -16.05 -19.76 35.60
C CYS A 510 -15.17 -20.30 34.46
N MET A 511 -14.42 -19.43 33.77
CA MET A 511 -13.46 -19.86 32.74
C MET A 511 -12.31 -20.69 33.32
N SER A 512 -11.79 -20.31 34.49
CA SER A 512 -10.74 -21.03 35.21
C SER A 512 -11.24 -22.41 35.66
N GLU A 513 -12.44 -22.50 36.22
CA GLU A 513 -13.07 -23.75 36.61
C GLU A 513 -13.31 -24.67 35.40
N ALA A 514 -13.74 -24.10 34.27
CA ALA A 514 -14.02 -24.85 33.07
C ALA A 514 -12.76 -25.45 32.43
N THR A 515 -11.68 -24.67 32.38
CA THR A 515 -10.49 -24.97 31.56
C THR A 515 -9.24 -25.33 32.36
N GLY A 516 -9.23 -25.14 33.69
CA GLY A 516 -8.02 -25.18 34.53
C GLY A 516 -7.20 -26.45 34.40
N GLY A 517 -7.82 -27.63 34.43
CA GLY A 517 -7.11 -28.90 34.26
C GLY A 517 -6.46 -29.05 32.88
N LEU A 518 -7.09 -28.52 31.83
CA LEU A 518 -6.56 -28.54 30.46
C LEU A 518 -5.39 -27.57 30.31
N VAL A 519 -5.51 -26.37 30.89
CA VAL A 519 -4.44 -25.36 30.92
C VAL A 519 -3.23 -25.87 31.70
N GLN A 520 -3.43 -26.48 32.87
CA GLN A 520 -2.34 -27.08 33.63
C GLN A 520 -1.62 -28.19 32.84
N SER A 521 -2.37 -29.01 32.10
CA SER A 521 -1.77 -30.03 31.22
C SER A 521 -0.92 -29.41 30.11
N LEU A 522 -1.39 -28.32 29.47
CA LEU A 522 -0.61 -27.59 28.48
C LEU A 522 0.67 -26.97 29.06
N LEU A 523 0.60 -26.39 30.26
CA LEU A 523 1.76 -25.79 30.92
C LEU A 523 2.80 -26.84 31.33
N ALA A 524 2.37 -28.02 31.76
CA ALA A 524 3.25 -29.13 32.12
C ALA A 524 3.95 -29.72 30.88
N ASN A 525 3.18 -29.99 29.82
CA ASN A 525 3.71 -30.44 28.53
C ASN A 525 2.76 -30.08 27.40
N PHE A 526 3.12 -29.01 26.67
CA PHE A 526 2.27 -28.43 25.64
C PHE A 526 1.84 -29.44 24.58
N ASN A 527 2.75 -30.29 24.07
CA ASN A 527 2.42 -31.24 23.01
C ASN A 527 1.38 -32.26 23.47
N SER A 528 1.57 -32.89 24.63
CA SER A 528 0.63 -33.89 25.16
C SER A 528 -0.72 -33.27 25.58
N GLY A 529 -0.69 -32.07 26.17
CA GLY A 529 -1.91 -31.33 26.51
C GLY A 529 -2.69 -30.93 25.26
N PHE A 530 -1.98 -30.49 24.21
CA PHE A 530 -2.60 -30.09 22.95
C PHE A 530 -3.25 -31.27 22.22
N GLU A 531 -2.63 -32.46 22.21
CA GLU A 531 -3.28 -33.68 21.67
C GLU A 531 -4.60 -34.01 22.38
N SER A 532 -4.67 -33.77 23.70
CA SER A 532 -5.92 -33.93 24.46
C SER A 532 -6.98 -32.91 24.03
N LEU A 533 -6.57 -31.68 23.69
CA LEU A 533 -7.47 -30.67 23.13
C LEU A 533 -7.97 -31.01 21.73
N LEU A 534 -7.19 -31.70 20.91
CA LEU A 534 -7.64 -32.15 19.59
C LEU A 534 -8.75 -33.21 19.69
N GLN A 535 -8.70 -34.08 20.71
CA GLN A 535 -9.81 -35.01 20.97
C GLN A 535 -11.08 -34.25 21.39
N LEU A 536 -10.92 -33.18 22.17
CA LEU A 536 -12.02 -32.31 22.55
C LEU A 536 -12.63 -31.57 21.36
N ASP A 537 -11.79 -31.02 20.47
CA ASP A 537 -12.21 -30.35 19.23
C ASP A 537 -12.95 -31.31 18.31
N LYS A 538 -12.51 -32.58 18.23
CA LYS A 538 -13.21 -33.61 17.47
C LYS A 538 -14.57 -33.96 18.06
N ALA A 539 -14.70 -33.97 19.40
CA ALA A 539 -15.92 -34.35 20.08
C ALA A 539 -16.99 -33.24 20.06
N HIS A 540 -16.58 -31.98 20.25
CA HIS A 540 -17.50 -30.87 20.45
C HIS A 540 -17.42 -29.78 19.37
N GLY A 541 -16.31 -29.71 18.64
CA GLY A 541 -16.06 -28.67 17.64
C GLY A 541 -15.69 -27.33 18.28
N SER A 542 -16.67 -26.45 18.47
CA SER A 542 -16.44 -25.11 18.97
C SER A 542 -16.37 -25.05 20.49
N PHE A 543 -15.72 -24.00 21.02
CA PHE A 543 -15.71 -23.75 22.47
C PHE A 543 -17.12 -23.61 23.03
N ARG A 544 -18.01 -22.90 22.30
CA ARG A 544 -19.41 -22.73 22.68
C ARG A 544 -20.14 -24.07 22.82
N SER A 545 -20.03 -24.93 21.82
CA SER A 545 -20.64 -26.27 21.83
C SER A 545 -20.13 -27.10 23.02
N TRP A 546 -18.82 -27.03 23.29
CA TRP A 546 -18.22 -27.74 24.41
C TRP A 546 -18.72 -27.24 25.77
N ILE A 547 -18.71 -25.93 26.00
CA ILE A 547 -19.06 -25.37 27.32
C ILE A 547 -20.55 -25.54 27.64
N SER A 548 -21.42 -25.39 26.64
CA SER A 548 -22.85 -25.67 26.78
C SER A 548 -23.11 -27.14 27.09
N ALA A 549 -22.42 -28.07 26.41
CA ALA A 549 -22.61 -29.50 26.62
C ALA A 549 -22.06 -30.02 27.96
N THR A 550 -20.94 -29.48 28.44
CA THR A 550 -20.22 -30.03 29.60
C THR A 550 -20.44 -29.27 30.89
N ARG A 551 -20.68 -27.96 30.82
CA ARG A 551 -20.88 -27.09 31.99
C ARG A 551 -22.28 -26.49 32.05
N GLY A 552 -23.11 -26.68 31.02
CA GLY A 552 -24.49 -26.21 31.00
C GLY A 552 -24.62 -24.69 31.00
N TRP A 553 -23.62 -23.97 30.49
CA TRP A 553 -23.66 -22.51 30.41
C TRP A 553 -24.81 -22.07 29.48
N PRO A 554 -25.76 -21.25 29.96
CA PRO A 554 -26.76 -20.63 29.09
C PRO A 554 -26.10 -19.71 28.07
N ASP A 555 -26.71 -19.57 26.89
CA ASP A 555 -26.17 -18.73 25.80
C ASP A 555 -25.89 -17.30 26.28
N ALA A 556 -26.80 -16.70 27.05
CA ALA A 556 -26.63 -15.33 27.55
C ALA A 556 -25.41 -15.16 28.48
N PHE A 557 -25.08 -16.19 29.27
CA PHE A 557 -23.88 -16.17 30.11
C PHE A 557 -22.62 -16.43 29.27
N ALA A 558 -22.68 -17.37 28.32
CA ALA A 558 -21.57 -17.60 27.39
C ALA A 558 -21.24 -16.34 26.56
N ASP A 559 -22.26 -15.59 26.12
CA ASP A 559 -22.10 -14.31 25.42
C ASP A 559 -21.43 -13.26 26.30
N PHE A 560 -21.85 -13.16 27.58
CA PHE A 560 -21.21 -12.27 28.54
C PHE A 560 -19.72 -12.57 28.69
N VAL A 561 -19.36 -13.84 28.95
CA VAL A 561 -17.96 -14.27 29.10
C VAL A 561 -17.16 -14.05 27.81
N GLU A 562 -17.76 -14.35 26.65
CA GLU A 562 -17.13 -14.15 25.34
C GLU A 562 -16.74 -12.67 25.15
N VAL A 563 -17.67 -11.74 25.40
CA VAL A 563 -17.46 -10.30 25.21
C VAL A 563 -16.39 -9.74 26.15
N VAL A 564 -16.47 -10.07 27.45
CA VAL A 564 -15.59 -9.47 28.48
C VAL A 564 -14.18 -10.10 28.52
N MET A 565 -13.95 -11.22 27.82
CA MET A 565 -12.64 -11.89 27.84
C MET A 565 -11.95 -12.00 26.47
N PHE A 566 -12.69 -12.19 25.37
CA PHE A 566 -12.11 -12.55 24.07
C PHE A 566 -12.53 -11.64 22.91
N GLY A 567 -13.82 -11.33 22.80
CA GLY A 567 -14.40 -10.57 21.68
C GLY A 567 -15.44 -11.34 20.87
N SER A 568 -16.18 -10.61 20.03
CA SER A 568 -17.40 -11.11 19.42
C SER A 568 -17.17 -12.32 18.52
N ASN A 569 -17.99 -13.36 18.70
CA ASN A 569 -17.96 -14.67 18.03
C ASN A 569 -16.72 -15.52 18.30
N ALA A 570 -15.87 -15.17 19.28
CA ALA A 570 -14.68 -15.95 19.59
C ALA A 570 -15.02 -17.41 19.94
N PHE A 571 -16.12 -17.70 20.67
CA PHE A 571 -16.45 -19.07 21.06
C PHE A 571 -16.96 -19.94 19.92
N SER A 572 -17.13 -19.38 18.71
CA SER A 572 -17.38 -20.16 17.49
C SER A 572 -16.11 -20.82 16.93
N LEU A 573 -14.93 -20.38 17.37
CA LEU A 573 -13.65 -21.01 17.02
C LEU A 573 -13.53 -22.39 17.67
N SER A 574 -12.55 -23.16 17.18
CA SER A 574 -12.13 -24.43 17.78
C SER A 574 -11.97 -24.31 19.30
N CYS A 575 -12.42 -25.30 20.07
CA CYS A 575 -12.20 -25.27 21.52
C CYS A 575 -10.70 -25.24 21.87
N ALA A 576 -9.86 -25.91 21.07
CA ALA A 576 -8.41 -25.88 21.26
C ALA A 576 -7.84 -24.47 21.08
N GLU A 577 -8.34 -23.70 20.11
CA GLU A 577 -7.94 -22.31 19.86
C GLU A 577 -8.23 -21.42 21.08
N ILE A 578 -9.45 -21.49 21.63
CA ILE A 578 -9.85 -20.65 22.77
C ILE A 578 -9.11 -21.04 24.06
N ILE A 579 -8.91 -22.34 24.31
CA ILE A 579 -8.21 -22.81 25.51
C ILE A 579 -6.73 -22.40 25.48
N VAL A 580 -6.07 -22.48 24.31
CA VAL A 580 -4.69 -21.98 24.16
C VAL A 580 -4.63 -20.46 24.31
N ARG A 581 -5.59 -19.70 23.75
CA ARG A 581 -5.67 -18.24 23.98
C ARG A 581 -5.82 -17.91 25.46
N TYR A 582 -6.70 -18.63 26.17
CA TYR A 582 -6.90 -18.45 27.61
C TYR A 582 -5.65 -18.78 28.44
N MET A 583 -4.94 -19.87 28.12
CA MET A 583 -3.65 -20.19 28.75
C MET A 583 -2.68 -19.00 28.68
N ASN A 584 -2.60 -18.33 27.53
CA ASN A 584 -1.69 -17.19 27.36
C ASN A 584 -2.15 -15.94 28.12
N LEU A 585 -3.47 -15.73 28.27
CA LEU A 585 -4.02 -14.67 29.12
C LEU A 585 -3.69 -14.92 30.60
N MET A 586 -3.73 -16.17 31.07
CA MET A 586 -3.34 -16.52 32.45
C MET A 586 -1.86 -16.25 32.75
N LEU A 587 -1.01 -16.26 31.72
CA LEU A 587 0.41 -15.96 31.81
C LEU A 587 0.73 -14.46 31.63
N ALA A 588 -0.28 -13.58 31.62
CA ALA A 588 -0.11 -12.15 31.32
C ALA A 588 0.79 -11.39 32.30
N ALA A 589 0.86 -11.83 33.57
CA ALA A 589 1.69 -11.18 34.59
C ALA A 589 3.20 -11.18 34.25
N ASP A 590 3.67 -12.15 33.44
CA ASP A 590 5.07 -12.30 33.05
C ASP A 590 5.39 -11.67 31.67
N TRP A 591 4.45 -10.92 31.09
CA TRP A 591 4.64 -10.33 29.77
C TRP A 591 5.69 -9.22 29.77
N ARG A 592 6.43 -9.13 28.65
CA ARG A 592 7.47 -8.12 28.45
C ARG A 592 7.22 -7.35 27.16
N THR A 593 7.71 -6.13 27.06
CA THR A 593 7.74 -5.35 25.82
C THR A 593 9.18 -5.11 25.40
N VAL A 594 9.42 -4.99 24.09
CA VAL A 594 10.74 -4.60 23.57
C VAL A 594 10.83 -3.08 23.57
N LYS A 595 11.87 -2.54 24.21
CA LYS A 595 12.13 -1.11 24.22
C LYS A 595 12.41 -0.60 22.80
N GLY A 596 11.70 0.47 22.40
CA GLY A 596 11.74 0.98 21.02
C GLY A 596 10.82 0.24 20.05
N GLY A 597 10.05 -0.75 20.53
CA GLY A 597 9.05 -1.49 19.77
C GLY A 597 9.53 -2.84 19.25
N MET A 598 8.56 -3.68 18.89
CA MET A 598 8.82 -5.05 18.45
C MET A 598 9.58 -5.13 17.11
N GLY A 599 9.60 -4.07 16.30
CA GLY A 599 10.37 -3.96 15.07
C GLY A 599 11.87 -4.19 15.27
N CYS A 600 12.41 -3.77 16.42
CA CYS A 600 13.82 -4.01 16.79
C CYS A 600 14.19 -5.50 16.75
N LEU A 601 13.25 -6.41 17.11
CA LEU A 601 13.47 -7.85 17.02
C LEU A 601 13.71 -8.29 15.58
N ALA A 602 12.88 -7.83 14.64
CA ALA A 602 12.99 -8.20 13.23
C ALA A 602 14.25 -7.61 12.58
N GLU A 603 14.59 -6.36 12.92
CA GLU A 603 15.79 -5.69 12.44
C GLU A 603 17.07 -6.36 12.94
N ALA A 604 17.13 -6.73 14.22
CA ALA A 604 18.27 -7.46 14.78
C ALA A 604 18.46 -8.82 14.10
N MET A 605 17.37 -9.56 13.83
CA MET A 605 17.43 -10.80 13.07
C MET A 605 17.91 -10.58 11.63
N ALA A 606 17.41 -9.56 10.95
CA ALA A 606 17.82 -9.24 9.58
C ALA A 606 19.31 -8.84 9.49
N MET A 607 19.81 -8.12 10.50
CA MET A 607 21.23 -7.79 10.60
C MET A 607 22.10 -9.05 10.74
N LEU A 608 21.69 -9.99 11.59
CA LEU A 608 22.38 -11.28 11.77
C LEU A 608 22.31 -12.17 10.53
N VAL A 609 21.20 -12.15 9.79
CA VAL A 609 21.09 -12.84 8.49
C VAL A 609 22.02 -12.21 7.45
N GLY A 610 22.25 -10.89 7.56
CA GLY A 610 23.00 -10.07 6.63
C GLY A 610 22.11 -9.50 5.53
N TRP A 611 22.06 -8.18 5.42
CA TRP A 611 21.22 -7.47 4.43
C TRP A 611 21.55 -7.80 2.97
N SER A 612 22.73 -8.33 2.67
CA SER A 612 23.09 -8.85 1.34
C SER A 612 22.29 -10.10 0.96
N ASN A 613 21.79 -10.85 1.94
CA ASN A 613 20.98 -12.05 1.75
C ASN A 613 19.48 -11.75 1.75
N ILE A 614 19.07 -10.48 1.75
CA ILE A 614 17.67 -10.05 1.80
C ILE A 614 17.41 -9.07 0.66
N THR A 615 16.52 -9.42 -0.25
CA THR A 615 15.99 -8.51 -1.27
C THR A 615 14.61 -8.05 -0.85
N MET A 616 14.52 -6.78 -0.43
CA MET A 616 13.25 -6.12 -0.10
C MET A 616 12.57 -5.62 -1.38
N SER A 617 11.28 -5.29 -1.27
CA SER A 617 10.44 -4.85 -2.39
C SER A 617 10.48 -5.81 -3.60
N ALA A 618 10.73 -7.09 -3.33
CA ALA A 618 10.80 -8.17 -4.31
C ALA A 618 9.62 -9.11 -4.08
N ARG A 619 8.49 -8.79 -4.70
CA ARG A 619 7.29 -9.61 -4.57
C ARG A 619 7.42 -10.85 -5.43
N VAL A 620 7.52 -12.01 -4.80
CA VAL A 620 7.44 -13.29 -5.51
C VAL A 620 6.09 -13.40 -6.23
N THR A 621 6.15 -13.69 -7.53
CA THR A 621 4.99 -13.89 -8.41
C THR A 621 4.88 -15.34 -8.88
N GLY A 622 6.00 -16.07 -8.88
CA GLY A 622 6.04 -17.46 -9.28
C GLY A 622 7.04 -18.32 -8.52
N VAL A 623 6.71 -19.59 -8.39
CA VAL A 623 7.55 -20.66 -7.84
C VAL A 623 7.39 -21.88 -8.71
N GLU A 624 8.50 -22.48 -9.16
CA GLU A 624 8.50 -23.69 -9.97
C GLU A 624 9.23 -24.81 -9.21
N ASN A 625 8.70 -26.03 -9.29
CA ASN A 625 9.34 -27.21 -8.72
C ASN A 625 9.97 -28.02 -9.85
N GLY A 626 11.31 -28.03 -9.92
CA GLY A 626 12.07 -28.91 -10.79
C GLY A 626 12.40 -30.24 -10.12
N PRO A 627 12.99 -31.20 -10.85
CA PRO A 627 13.35 -32.51 -10.32
C PRO A 627 14.30 -32.42 -9.12
N ASP A 628 15.34 -31.58 -9.22
CA ASP A 628 16.38 -31.47 -8.17
C ASP A 628 16.44 -30.10 -7.49
N LYS A 629 15.84 -29.08 -8.11
CA LYS A 629 15.90 -27.67 -7.67
C LYS A 629 14.54 -27.00 -7.80
N ALA A 630 14.33 -25.91 -7.09
CA ALA A 630 13.17 -25.04 -7.22
C ALA A 630 13.58 -23.65 -7.70
N VAL A 631 12.71 -23.01 -8.48
CA VAL A 631 12.94 -21.68 -9.05
C VAL A 631 11.95 -20.71 -8.42
N VAL A 632 12.44 -19.52 -8.05
CA VAL A 632 11.64 -18.41 -7.55
C VAL A 632 11.72 -17.27 -8.54
N THR A 633 10.57 -16.74 -8.93
CA THR A 633 10.43 -15.54 -9.76
C THR A 633 9.80 -14.44 -8.93
N ALA A 634 10.48 -13.30 -8.84
CA ALA A 634 10.05 -12.13 -8.09
C ALA A 634 10.05 -10.87 -8.94
N GLU A 635 9.06 -10.02 -8.75
CA GLU A 635 8.98 -8.70 -9.35
C GLU A 635 9.55 -7.66 -8.39
N GLY A 636 10.67 -7.05 -8.77
CA GLY A 636 11.24 -5.89 -8.11
C GLY A 636 10.84 -4.57 -8.78
N TYR A 637 11.31 -3.45 -8.23
CA TYR A 637 11.06 -2.12 -8.80
C TYR A 637 11.58 -2.00 -10.25
N ASN A 638 12.83 -2.39 -10.50
CA ASN A 638 13.47 -2.22 -11.81
C ASN A 638 13.25 -3.37 -12.81
N GLY A 639 12.67 -4.50 -12.38
CA GLY A 639 12.66 -5.68 -13.21
C GLY A 639 12.28 -6.96 -12.47
N SER A 640 12.13 -8.01 -13.26
CA SER A 640 11.91 -9.38 -12.77
C SER A 640 13.25 -9.99 -12.36
N ILE A 641 13.26 -10.68 -11.22
CA ILE A 641 14.40 -11.38 -10.63
C ILE A 641 14.04 -12.86 -10.58
N ARG A 642 14.89 -13.71 -11.13
CA ARG A 642 14.70 -15.17 -11.10
C ARG A 642 15.90 -15.85 -10.45
N GLY A 643 15.64 -16.63 -9.41
CA GLY A 643 16.65 -17.37 -8.63
C GLY A 643 16.38 -18.86 -8.64
N THR A 644 17.43 -19.67 -8.73
CA THR A 644 17.34 -21.14 -8.67
C THR A 644 18.01 -21.62 -7.39
N PHE A 645 17.32 -22.47 -6.64
CA PHE A 645 17.71 -22.93 -5.31
C PHE A 645 17.55 -24.45 -5.22
N ASP A 646 18.34 -25.10 -4.36
CA ASP A 646 18.18 -26.53 -4.10
C ASP A 646 16.84 -26.81 -3.42
N LYS A 647 16.45 -25.94 -2.48
CA LYS A 647 15.16 -25.98 -1.78
C LYS A 647 14.58 -24.58 -1.65
N VAL A 648 13.26 -24.47 -1.60
CA VAL A 648 12.54 -23.21 -1.36
C VAL A 648 11.64 -23.33 -0.14
N LEU A 649 11.73 -22.37 0.77
CA LEU A 649 10.84 -22.25 1.92
C LEU A 649 9.87 -21.08 1.72
N LEU A 650 8.57 -21.38 1.66
CA LEU A 650 7.52 -20.37 1.61
C LEU A 650 7.09 -20.01 3.03
N ALA A 651 7.54 -18.84 3.50
CA ALA A 651 7.31 -18.29 4.83
C ALA A 651 6.23 -17.18 4.84
N ILE A 652 5.20 -17.34 4.01
CA ILE A 652 4.12 -16.37 3.77
C ILE A 652 2.74 -16.94 4.17
N PRO A 653 1.75 -16.10 4.51
CA PRO A 653 0.42 -16.55 4.94
C PRO A 653 -0.34 -17.27 3.80
N PRO A 654 -1.37 -18.08 4.12
CA PRO A 654 -2.09 -18.89 3.13
C PRO A 654 -2.74 -18.06 2.03
N THR A 655 -3.26 -16.87 2.36
CA THR A 655 -3.80 -15.94 1.35
C THR A 655 -2.75 -15.37 0.40
N ALA A 656 -1.51 -15.20 0.85
CA ALA A 656 -0.40 -14.80 -0.01
C ALA A 656 0.05 -15.97 -0.90
N LEU A 657 0.06 -17.20 -0.36
CA LEU A 657 0.30 -18.42 -1.14
C LEU A 657 -0.74 -18.61 -2.25
N GLU A 658 -2.01 -18.35 -1.96
CA GLU A 658 -3.09 -18.43 -2.96
C GLU A 658 -2.98 -17.36 -4.05
N LYS A 659 -2.41 -16.20 -3.74
CA LYS A 659 -2.16 -15.10 -4.70
C LYS A 659 -0.96 -15.34 -5.60
N LEU A 660 -0.13 -16.37 -5.34
CA LEU A 660 0.92 -16.80 -6.26
C LEU A 660 0.26 -17.53 -7.43
N VAL A 661 0.09 -16.80 -8.54
CA VAL A 661 -0.57 -17.32 -9.76
C VAL A 661 0.29 -18.40 -10.41
N GLU A 662 1.59 -18.16 -10.51
CA GLU A 662 2.55 -19.05 -11.18
C GLU A 662 3.17 -20.03 -10.18
N ARG A 663 2.38 -20.95 -9.64
CA ARG A 663 2.88 -22.00 -8.73
C ARG A 663 2.49 -23.40 -9.21
N PRO A 664 3.24 -24.46 -8.85
CA PRO A 664 2.78 -25.82 -9.11
C PRO A 664 1.44 -26.07 -8.41
N ARG A 665 0.62 -26.92 -9.02
CA ARG A 665 -0.55 -27.47 -8.32
C ARG A 665 -0.06 -28.49 -7.31
N TRP A 666 -0.42 -28.28 -6.05
CA TRP A 666 -0.12 -29.22 -4.99
C TRP A 666 -1.22 -30.28 -4.89
N MET A 667 -1.01 -31.27 -4.02
CA MET A 667 -2.01 -32.29 -3.76
C MET A 667 -3.36 -31.67 -3.33
N PRO A 668 -4.50 -32.25 -3.75
CA PRO A 668 -5.82 -31.63 -3.53
C PRO A 668 -6.18 -31.36 -2.07
N ASP A 669 -5.72 -32.20 -1.15
CA ASP A 669 -5.91 -32.03 0.30
C ASP A 669 -5.21 -30.76 0.82
N LYS A 670 -3.98 -30.50 0.38
CA LYS A 670 -3.25 -29.27 0.69
C LYS A 670 -3.93 -28.04 0.09
N GLU A 671 -4.29 -28.08 -1.19
CA GLU A 671 -4.99 -26.95 -1.85
C GLU A 671 -6.28 -26.60 -1.10
N THR A 672 -7.04 -27.62 -0.71
CA THR A 672 -8.27 -27.45 0.06
C THR A 672 -7.98 -26.95 1.48
N ALA A 673 -6.90 -27.41 2.12
CA ALA A 673 -6.50 -26.96 3.45
C ALA A 673 -6.11 -25.48 3.45
N LEU A 674 -5.24 -25.05 2.54
CA LEU A 674 -4.79 -23.65 2.45
C LEU A 674 -5.96 -22.69 2.24
N ARG A 675 -6.90 -23.05 1.35
CA ARG A 675 -8.14 -22.31 1.10
C ARG A 675 -9.11 -22.27 2.26
N ALA A 676 -9.11 -23.31 3.08
CA ALA A 676 -10.05 -23.43 4.18
C ALA A 676 -9.53 -22.79 5.48
N ILE A 677 -8.21 -22.66 5.66
CA ILE A 677 -7.62 -22.08 6.88
C ILE A 677 -8.26 -20.73 7.17
N ASN A 678 -8.86 -20.61 8.36
CA ASN A 678 -9.50 -19.38 8.76
C ASN A 678 -8.47 -18.34 9.22
N LEU A 679 -8.52 -17.17 8.61
CA LEU A 679 -7.83 -15.97 9.04
C LEU A 679 -8.86 -14.96 9.54
N GLU A 680 -8.80 -14.62 10.82
CA GLU A 680 -9.63 -13.57 11.39
C GLU A 680 -9.14 -12.20 10.90
N PRO A 681 -10.06 -11.31 10.49
CA PRO A 681 -9.73 -9.91 10.27
C PRO A 681 -9.10 -9.32 11.54
N ALA A 682 -8.10 -8.45 11.35
CA ALA A 682 -7.44 -7.77 12.46
C ALA A 682 -7.21 -6.31 12.12
N TYR A 683 -7.47 -5.44 13.09
CA TYR A 683 -7.34 -4.01 12.98
C TYR A 683 -6.68 -3.44 14.23
N LYS A 684 -5.70 -2.54 14.06
CA LYS A 684 -5.13 -1.77 15.16
C LYS A 684 -4.92 -0.31 14.77
N MET A 685 -5.03 0.57 15.73
CA MET A 685 -4.65 1.98 15.58
C MET A 685 -3.90 2.44 16.82
N GLY A 686 -2.74 3.04 16.59
CA GLY A 686 -2.03 3.83 17.58
C GLY A 686 -2.59 5.24 17.60
N LEU A 687 -2.90 5.75 18.79
CA LEU A 687 -3.33 7.11 19.04
C LEU A 687 -2.31 7.78 19.95
N HIS A 688 -1.81 8.92 19.51
CA HIS A 688 -0.84 9.72 20.23
C HIS A 688 -1.53 10.92 20.85
N PHE A 689 -1.34 11.11 22.15
CA PHE A 689 -1.98 12.15 22.94
C PHE A 689 -0.94 13.06 23.59
N LYS A 690 -1.33 14.32 23.85
CA LYS A 690 -0.49 15.32 24.55
C LYS A 690 -0.15 14.91 25.98
N THR A 691 -1.06 14.24 26.66
CA THR A 691 -0.86 13.73 28.01
C THR A 691 -1.35 12.29 28.13
N ARG A 692 -0.82 11.57 29.13
CA ARG A 692 -1.35 10.27 29.58
C ARG A 692 -2.58 10.49 30.47
N TRP A 693 -3.62 11.10 29.91
CA TRP A 693 -4.83 11.52 30.63
C TRP A 693 -5.58 10.38 31.33
N TRP A 694 -5.30 9.12 30.97
CA TRP A 694 -5.82 7.92 31.63
C TRP A 694 -5.10 7.58 32.95
N ASP A 695 -3.87 8.07 33.16
CA ASP A 695 -3.13 7.88 34.40
C ASP A 695 -3.59 8.95 35.41
N SER A 696 -4.29 8.53 36.47
CA SER A 696 -4.82 9.43 37.50
C SER A 696 -4.40 9.01 38.91
N GLN A 697 -4.38 9.94 39.86
CA GLN A 697 -4.07 9.63 41.28
C GLN A 697 -5.02 8.61 41.94
N ARG A 698 -6.14 8.25 41.31
CA ARG A 698 -7.21 7.40 41.88
C ARG A 698 -7.16 5.93 41.45
N THR A 699 -6.38 5.58 40.43
CA THR A 699 -6.34 4.23 39.87
C THR A 699 -4.89 3.82 39.64
N ASN A 700 -4.50 2.63 40.09
CA ASN A 700 -3.27 1.99 39.61
C ASN A 700 -3.27 2.02 38.07
N SER A 701 -2.11 2.26 37.45
CA SER A 701 -1.98 2.48 36.01
C SER A 701 -2.83 1.49 35.20
N LEU A 702 -3.86 1.99 34.52
CA LEU A 702 -4.69 1.18 33.63
C LEU A 702 -3.78 0.56 32.58
N VAL A 703 -3.95 -0.74 32.31
CA VAL A 703 -3.18 -1.45 31.27
C VAL A 703 -4.03 -1.92 30.11
N GLU A 704 -5.31 -2.15 30.37
CA GLU A 704 -6.30 -2.44 29.33
C GLU A 704 -7.68 -1.91 29.68
N ALA A 705 -8.47 -1.66 28.64
CA ALA A 705 -9.91 -1.51 28.75
C ALA A 705 -10.60 -2.38 27.70
N ILE A 706 -11.66 -3.07 28.11
CA ILE A 706 -12.48 -3.96 27.30
C ILE A 706 -13.86 -3.35 27.19
N SER A 707 -14.42 -3.36 25.98
CA SER A 707 -15.72 -2.78 25.73
C SER A 707 -16.50 -3.52 24.64
N ASP A 708 -17.83 -3.44 24.71
CA ASP A 708 -18.75 -3.84 23.63
C ASP A 708 -18.87 -2.77 22.52
N HIS A 709 -18.17 -1.63 22.64
CA HIS A 709 -17.99 -0.69 21.54
C HIS A 709 -17.10 -1.26 20.42
N PRO A 710 -17.18 -0.74 19.17
CA PRO A 710 -16.41 -1.27 18.02
C PRO A 710 -14.89 -1.39 18.22
N VAL A 711 -14.34 -0.64 19.17
CA VAL A 711 -12.92 -0.67 19.53
C VAL A 711 -12.48 -1.98 20.17
N HIS A 712 -13.43 -2.68 20.82
CA HIS A 712 -13.29 -3.87 21.66
C HIS A 712 -12.21 -3.79 22.74
N LEU A 713 -10.93 -3.75 22.35
CA LEU A 713 -9.79 -3.72 23.26
C LEU A 713 -8.99 -2.43 23.10
N VAL A 714 -8.76 -1.76 24.22
CA VAL A 714 -7.85 -0.64 24.38
C VAL A 714 -6.69 -1.10 25.25
N ARG A 715 -5.46 -0.82 24.84
CA ARG A 715 -4.24 -1.12 25.60
C ARG A 715 -3.45 0.14 25.90
N PHE A 716 -2.98 0.22 27.13
CA PHE A 716 -2.22 1.32 27.67
C PHE A 716 -0.79 0.82 27.91
N PRO A 717 0.22 1.38 27.22
CA PRO A 717 1.60 1.08 27.48
C PRO A 717 1.96 1.45 28.93
N PRO A 718 2.80 0.65 29.60
CA PRO A 718 3.22 0.94 30.96
C PRO A 718 3.96 2.28 31.06
N SER A 719 3.85 2.95 32.21
CA SER A 719 4.62 4.15 32.51
C SER A 719 6.08 3.74 32.78
N ASN A 720 6.91 3.73 31.74
CA ASN A 720 8.35 3.57 31.91
C ASN A 720 9.00 4.94 32.17
N LYS A 721 10.19 4.95 32.77
CA LYS A 721 10.97 6.18 33.03
C LYS A 721 11.20 7.05 31.79
N ASP A 722 11.16 6.44 30.60
CA ASP A 722 11.36 7.09 29.31
C ASP A 722 10.04 7.51 28.61
N GLN A 723 8.88 6.99 29.05
CA GLN A 723 7.54 7.34 28.53
C GLN A 723 6.81 8.29 29.49
N GLY A 724 7.44 9.43 29.77
CA GLY A 724 6.81 10.63 30.32
C GLY A 724 6.27 10.53 31.76
N SER A 725 6.35 11.65 32.48
CA SER A 725 5.49 11.87 33.65
C SER A 725 4.01 11.74 33.26
N ALA A 726 3.08 11.69 34.22
CA ALA A 726 1.64 11.75 33.93
C ALA A 726 1.22 12.94 33.01
N ASN A 727 2.06 13.99 32.96
CA ASN A 727 1.87 15.18 32.12
C ASN A 727 2.62 15.13 30.77
N GLY A 728 3.31 14.04 30.45
CA GLY A 728 4.02 13.83 29.19
C GLY A 728 3.16 13.14 28.12
N PRO A 729 3.59 13.16 26.85
CA PRO A 729 2.86 12.57 25.74
C PRO A 729 2.61 11.08 25.97
N GLY A 730 1.41 10.63 25.61
CA GLY A 730 0.93 9.28 25.84
C GLY A 730 0.58 8.57 24.54
N MET A 731 0.98 7.30 24.42
CA MET A 731 0.56 6.42 23.34
C MET A 731 -0.52 5.47 23.86
N LEU A 732 -1.57 5.26 23.06
CA LEU A 732 -2.61 4.27 23.34
C LEU A 732 -2.85 3.45 22.09
N VAL A 733 -3.20 2.17 22.27
CA VAL A 733 -3.49 1.28 21.16
C VAL A 733 -4.88 0.73 21.27
N ILE A 734 -5.65 0.91 20.21
CA ILE A 734 -6.90 0.19 20.03
C ILE A 734 -6.70 -1.02 19.14
N SER A 735 -7.43 -2.10 19.41
CA SER A 735 -7.30 -3.36 18.69
C SER A 735 -8.65 -4.06 18.58
N ALA A 736 -9.04 -4.41 17.37
CA ALA A 736 -10.22 -5.21 17.09
C ALA A 736 -9.83 -6.45 16.27
N TYR A 737 -10.50 -7.57 16.51
CA TYR A 737 -10.27 -8.84 15.83
C TYR A 737 -11.60 -9.45 15.37
N GLY A 738 -11.54 -10.46 14.49
CA GLY A 738 -12.71 -11.27 14.13
C GLY A 738 -13.88 -10.42 13.60
N ALA A 739 -15.04 -10.53 14.23
CA ALA A 739 -16.24 -9.77 13.87
C ALA A 739 -16.08 -8.27 14.15
N ASP A 740 -15.43 -7.90 15.26
CA ASP A 740 -15.25 -6.50 15.66
C ASP A 740 -14.37 -5.74 14.66
N ALA A 741 -13.31 -6.40 14.16
CA ALA A 741 -12.44 -5.83 13.12
C ALA A 741 -13.17 -5.50 11.81
N ARG A 742 -14.26 -6.21 11.47
CA ARG A 742 -15.02 -5.98 10.23
C ARG A 742 -15.68 -4.61 10.20
N LEU A 743 -16.04 -4.08 11.37
CA LEU A 743 -16.66 -2.76 11.52
C LEU A 743 -15.74 -1.61 11.06
N TRP A 744 -14.42 -1.86 10.98
CA TRP A 744 -13.42 -0.86 10.61
C TRP A 744 -13.05 -0.89 9.12
N LEU A 745 -13.31 -2.00 8.43
CA LEU A 745 -12.75 -2.26 7.09
C LEU A 745 -13.24 -1.28 6.02
N SER A 746 -14.53 -0.95 6.04
CA SER A 746 -15.16 -0.07 5.04
C SER A 746 -15.00 1.42 5.33
N LEU A 747 -14.52 1.78 6.52
CA LEU A 747 -14.37 3.18 6.93
C LEU A 747 -13.11 3.80 6.30
N SER A 748 -13.21 5.07 5.92
CA SER A 748 -12.05 5.89 5.56
C SER A 748 -11.15 6.16 6.78
N PRO A 749 -9.86 6.51 6.60
CA PRO A 749 -8.97 6.81 7.72
C PRO A 749 -9.52 7.88 8.68
N THR A 750 -10.17 8.92 8.15
CA THR A 750 -10.81 9.98 8.95
C THR A 750 -11.99 9.44 9.77
N GLU A 751 -12.86 8.63 9.16
CA GLU A 751 -13.99 8.02 9.87
C GLU A 751 -13.52 7.05 10.95
N ARG A 752 -12.45 6.27 10.70
CA ARG A 752 -11.85 5.40 11.72
C ARG A 752 -11.34 6.22 12.90
N ARG A 753 -10.62 7.32 12.64
CA ARG A 753 -10.15 8.22 13.71
C ARG A 753 -11.33 8.77 14.52
N SER A 754 -12.35 9.30 13.85
CA SER A 754 -13.55 9.83 14.53
C SER A 754 -14.28 8.75 15.32
N GLN A 755 -14.39 7.53 14.79
CA GLN A 755 -14.99 6.40 15.47
C GLN A 755 -14.18 6.01 16.73
N ALA A 756 -12.86 5.93 16.62
CA ALA A 756 -11.97 5.62 17.75
C ALA A 756 -12.13 6.63 18.89
N ILE A 757 -12.16 7.93 18.59
CA ILE A 757 -12.35 8.98 19.59
C ILE A 757 -13.72 8.89 20.25
N ARG A 758 -14.79 8.65 19.47
CA ARG A 758 -16.14 8.45 20.04
C ARG A 758 -16.20 7.23 20.97
N CYS A 759 -15.59 6.12 20.59
CA CYS A 759 -15.51 4.93 21.46
C CYS A 759 -14.74 5.24 22.75
N LEU A 760 -13.59 5.91 22.67
CA LEU A 760 -12.80 6.29 23.86
C LEU A 760 -13.58 7.24 24.77
N SER A 761 -14.28 8.24 24.22
CA SER A 761 -15.14 9.14 25.00
C SER A 761 -16.29 8.41 25.69
N ALA A 762 -16.81 7.34 25.09
CA ALA A 762 -17.84 6.52 25.73
C ALA A 762 -17.25 5.66 26.88
N ILE A 763 -16.11 5.02 26.65
CA ILE A 763 -15.40 4.17 27.65
C ILE A 763 -14.95 4.95 28.88
N PHE A 764 -14.52 6.20 28.66
CA PHE A 764 -14.02 7.10 29.69
C PHE A 764 -14.99 8.26 29.97
N ASN A 765 -16.30 8.00 29.89
CA ASN A 765 -17.33 9.01 30.13
C ASN A 765 -17.35 9.55 31.58
N ASP A 766 -16.78 8.79 32.53
CA ASP A 766 -16.54 9.18 33.92
C ASP A 766 -15.46 10.27 34.05
N ARG A 767 -14.71 10.55 32.98
CA ARG A 767 -13.65 11.56 32.87
C ARG A 767 -14.12 12.79 32.10
N ALA A 768 -15.19 13.43 32.57
CA ALA A 768 -15.73 14.65 31.95
C ALA A 768 -14.75 15.85 31.97
N ASP A 769 -13.69 15.76 32.79
CA ASP A 769 -12.61 16.73 32.86
C ASP A 769 -11.63 16.67 31.67
N VAL A 770 -11.66 15.60 30.87
CA VAL A 770 -10.75 15.38 29.75
C VAL A 770 -11.47 15.42 28.42
N ASP A 771 -11.17 16.42 27.59
CA ASP A 771 -11.56 16.43 26.18
C ASP A 771 -10.58 15.58 25.36
N ILE A 772 -10.89 14.29 25.21
CA ILE A 772 -10.05 13.30 24.51
C ILE A 772 -9.74 13.75 23.08
N ALA A 773 -10.69 14.38 22.39
CA ALA A 773 -10.47 14.85 21.02
C ALA A 773 -9.41 15.96 20.96
N ARG A 774 -9.44 16.90 21.92
CA ARG A 774 -8.41 17.97 22.04
C ARG A 774 -7.05 17.47 22.53
N GLN A 775 -7.01 16.33 23.20
CA GLN A 775 -5.77 15.68 23.63
C GLN A 775 -5.05 14.99 22.47
N LEU A 776 -5.75 14.58 21.42
CA LEU A 776 -5.18 13.85 20.29
C LEU A 776 -4.20 14.73 19.49
N ILE A 777 -3.02 14.19 19.20
CA ILE A 777 -1.99 14.78 18.33
C ILE A 777 -2.13 14.18 16.94
N ASP A 778 -1.91 12.87 16.82
CA ASP A 778 -1.97 12.14 15.57
C ASP A 778 -2.32 10.64 15.78
N THR A 779 -2.51 9.93 14.66
CA THR A 779 -2.94 8.54 14.63
C THR A 779 -2.29 7.78 13.50
N PHE A 780 -1.99 6.50 13.71
CA PHE A 780 -1.55 5.58 12.67
C PHE A 780 -2.29 4.25 12.81
N ASP A 781 -2.94 3.80 11.75
CA ASP A 781 -3.72 2.56 11.75
C ASP A 781 -3.23 1.53 10.73
N VAL A 782 -3.48 0.26 11.06
CA VAL A 782 -3.19 -0.88 10.21
C VAL A 782 -4.40 -1.79 10.17
N VAL A 783 -4.96 -1.90 8.97
CA VAL A 783 -5.95 -2.91 8.63
C VAL A 783 -5.20 -4.13 8.08
N TRP A 784 -4.93 -5.13 8.93
CA TRP A 784 -4.14 -6.29 8.50
C TRP A 784 -4.80 -7.09 7.38
N SER A 785 -6.14 -7.08 7.34
CA SER A 785 -6.95 -7.73 6.31
C SER A 785 -6.75 -7.18 4.90
N SER A 786 -6.33 -5.92 4.75
CA SER A 786 -6.03 -5.30 3.44
C SER A 786 -4.57 -5.45 3.02
N ARG A 787 -3.68 -5.86 3.93
CA ARG A 787 -2.26 -6.11 3.66
C ARG A 787 -2.02 -7.55 3.17
N MET A 788 -0.79 -7.83 2.75
CA MET A 788 -0.38 -9.19 2.35
C MET A 788 -0.56 -10.23 3.47
N ALA A 789 -0.50 -9.78 4.74
CA ALA A 789 -0.80 -10.58 5.92
C ALA A 789 -2.24 -11.13 5.95
N SER A 790 -3.21 -10.37 5.42
CA SER A 790 -4.65 -10.70 5.35
C SER A 790 -5.36 -11.04 6.67
N GLY A 791 -4.71 -10.89 7.84
CA GLY A 791 -5.32 -11.10 9.15
C GLY A 791 -4.43 -11.86 10.13
N SER A 792 -5.07 -12.43 11.15
CA SER A 792 -4.47 -13.33 12.14
C SER A 792 -5.02 -14.74 11.98
N THR A 793 -4.21 -15.77 12.16
CA THR A 793 -4.72 -17.15 12.08
C THR A 793 -5.61 -17.43 13.30
N ALA A 794 -6.75 -18.08 13.08
CA ALA A 794 -7.57 -18.64 14.15
C ALA A 794 -8.41 -19.78 13.61
N PHE A 795 -8.24 -20.99 14.13
CA PHE A 795 -8.87 -22.14 13.50
C PHE A 795 -10.34 -22.31 13.90
N LEU A 796 -11.17 -22.58 12.87
CA LEU A 796 -12.53 -23.09 13.06
C LEU A 796 -12.48 -24.57 13.48
N PRO A 797 -13.57 -25.12 14.03
CA PRO A 797 -13.67 -26.53 14.41
C PRO A 797 -13.14 -27.50 13.34
N GLY A 798 -12.30 -28.45 13.75
CA GLY A 798 -11.71 -29.49 12.90
C GLY A 798 -10.56 -29.04 12.00
N GLN A 799 -10.22 -27.75 11.94
CA GLN A 799 -9.13 -27.27 11.08
C GLN A 799 -7.75 -27.67 11.59
N PHE A 800 -7.56 -27.83 12.91
CA PHE A 800 -6.29 -28.33 13.45
C PHE A 800 -5.98 -29.75 12.94
N SER A 801 -6.92 -30.68 13.03
CA SER A 801 -6.68 -32.07 12.60
C SER A 801 -6.72 -32.23 11.08
N ARG A 802 -7.53 -31.45 10.37
CA ARG A 802 -7.72 -31.60 8.91
C ARG A 802 -6.77 -30.74 8.08
N CYS A 803 -6.67 -29.45 8.38
CA CYS A 803 -5.95 -28.50 7.54
C CYS A 803 -4.45 -28.45 7.86
N LEU A 804 -4.10 -28.44 9.16
CA LEU A 804 -2.71 -28.22 9.59
C LEU A 804 -1.72 -29.27 9.03
N PRO A 805 -1.98 -30.59 9.08
CA PRO A 805 -1.02 -31.57 8.60
C PRO A 805 -0.82 -31.49 7.07
N ALA A 806 -1.92 -31.29 6.33
CA ALA A 806 -1.88 -31.15 4.87
C ALA A 806 -1.15 -29.87 4.45
N ALA A 807 -1.38 -28.74 5.13
CA ALA A 807 -0.73 -27.48 4.85
C ALA A 807 0.78 -27.51 5.15
N LYS A 808 1.19 -28.22 6.23
CA LYS A 808 2.60 -28.39 6.63
C LYS A 808 3.43 -29.29 5.70
N ARG A 809 2.81 -30.27 5.05
CA ARG A 809 3.51 -31.29 4.24
C ARG A 809 4.38 -30.62 3.16
N PRO A 810 5.64 -31.01 2.93
CA PRO A 810 6.43 -30.48 1.81
C PRO A 810 5.92 -30.97 0.45
N GLU A 811 6.20 -30.23 -0.62
CA GLU A 811 5.79 -30.55 -2.00
C GLU A 811 7.04 -30.54 -2.89
N GLY A 812 7.70 -31.69 -3.02
CA GLY A 812 9.01 -31.83 -3.66
C GLY A 812 10.07 -30.97 -2.97
N ASN A 813 10.65 -30.01 -3.69
CA ASN A 813 11.70 -29.11 -3.15
C ASN A 813 11.13 -27.86 -2.45
N ILE A 814 9.81 -27.80 -2.25
CA ILE A 814 9.11 -26.64 -1.66
C ILE A 814 8.60 -26.99 -0.25
N PHE A 815 8.99 -26.18 0.73
CA PHE A 815 8.67 -26.29 2.14
C PHE A 815 7.85 -25.08 2.60
N PHE A 816 7.19 -25.19 3.75
CA PHE A 816 6.23 -24.19 4.21
C PHE A 816 6.47 -23.87 5.69
N ALA A 817 6.49 -22.59 6.03
CA ALA A 817 6.57 -22.12 7.41
C ALA A 817 5.66 -20.91 7.64
N GLY A 818 5.25 -20.72 8.88
CA GLY A 818 4.44 -19.56 9.26
C GLY A 818 3.59 -19.85 10.48
N GLU A 819 2.98 -18.80 11.01
CA GLU A 819 2.09 -18.92 12.18
C GLU A 819 0.96 -19.94 11.93
N HIS A 820 0.32 -19.88 10.75
CA HIS A 820 -0.75 -20.79 10.35
C HIS A 820 -0.36 -22.27 10.28
N LEU A 821 0.94 -22.55 10.42
CA LEU A 821 1.54 -23.88 10.44
C LEU A 821 2.11 -24.17 11.83
N SER A 822 1.51 -23.64 12.89
CA SER A 822 1.90 -23.85 14.28
C SER A 822 0.69 -24.16 15.16
N ASN A 823 0.93 -24.50 16.42
CA ASN A 823 -0.13 -24.69 17.42
C ASN A 823 -0.29 -23.44 18.31
N HIS A 824 0.46 -22.36 18.04
CA HIS A 824 0.49 -21.12 18.83
C HIS A 824 0.13 -19.94 17.93
N HIS A 825 -1.11 -19.88 17.48
CA HIS A 825 -1.63 -18.76 16.71
C HIS A 825 -1.68 -17.47 17.55
N GLY A 826 -1.46 -16.32 16.92
CA GLY A 826 -1.44 -15.00 17.56
C GLY A 826 -0.13 -14.62 18.25
N TRP A 827 0.86 -15.53 18.30
CA TRP A 827 2.11 -15.35 19.04
C TRP A 827 3.34 -15.49 18.16
N VAL A 828 4.41 -14.75 18.49
CA VAL A 828 5.72 -14.80 17.78
C VAL A 828 6.32 -16.21 17.82
N THR A 829 6.04 -16.97 18.88
CA THR A 829 6.45 -18.38 19.05
C THR A 829 5.97 -19.28 17.92
N GLY A 830 4.73 -19.13 17.46
CA GLY A 830 4.14 -19.97 16.42
C GLY A 830 4.97 -20.04 15.14
N PRO A 831 5.23 -18.91 14.45
CA PRO A 831 6.06 -18.91 13.24
C PRO A 831 7.49 -19.41 13.47
N MET A 832 8.09 -19.20 14.65
CA MET A 832 9.44 -19.71 14.94
C MET A 832 9.48 -21.24 15.09
N GLN A 833 8.52 -21.82 15.80
CA GLN A 833 8.41 -23.28 15.91
C GLN A 833 8.11 -23.92 14.56
N SER A 834 7.23 -23.29 13.77
CA SER A 834 6.95 -23.72 12.40
C SER A 834 8.20 -23.69 11.52
N ALA A 835 8.99 -22.61 11.60
CA ALA A 835 10.25 -22.47 10.90
C ALA A 835 11.27 -23.54 11.32
N LEU A 836 11.43 -23.81 12.62
CA LEU A 836 12.30 -24.89 13.11
C LEU A 836 11.89 -26.25 12.55
N GLY A 837 10.60 -26.56 12.53
CA GLY A 837 10.08 -27.78 11.92
C GLY A 837 10.35 -27.86 10.41
N ALA A 838 10.17 -26.75 9.70
CA ALA A 838 10.45 -26.68 8.27
C ALA A 838 11.94 -26.85 7.95
N VAL A 839 12.84 -26.23 8.73
CA VAL A 839 14.30 -26.37 8.55
C VAL A 839 14.74 -27.82 8.76
N ARG A 840 14.24 -28.51 9.79
CA ARG A 840 14.49 -29.95 9.97
C ARG A 840 14.04 -30.77 8.76
N GLY A 841 12.93 -30.38 8.14
CA GLY A 841 12.47 -31.00 6.89
C GLY A 841 13.35 -30.69 5.68
N VAL A 842 13.84 -29.44 5.57
CA VAL A 842 14.72 -28.99 4.48
C VAL A 842 16.06 -29.72 4.53
N THR A 843 16.66 -29.86 5.71
CA THR A 843 17.96 -30.51 5.90
C THR A 843 17.88 -32.03 6.05
N GLY A 844 16.72 -32.56 6.43
CA GLY A 844 16.55 -33.96 6.83
C GLY A 844 17.15 -34.28 8.21
N ASP A 845 17.66 -33.28 8.94
CA ASP A 845 18.22 -33.44 10.28
C ASP A 845 17.21 -33.00 11.36
N PHE A 846 16.59 -33.99 12.01
CA PHE A 846 15.65 -33.77 13.11
C PHE A 846 16.34 -33.44 14.46
N GLY A 847 17.67 -33.51 14.52
CA GLY A 847 18.49 -33.15 15.69
C GLY A 847 18.67 -31.65 15.88
N ILE A 848 18.46 -30.84 14.83
CA ILE A 848 18.57 -29.36 14.86
C ILE A 848 17.72 -28.80 15.99
N GLN A 849 18.35 -28.08 16.92
CA GLN A 849 17.67 -27.42 18.05
C GLN A 849 17.36 -25.95 17.76
N ALA A 850 16.47 -25.37 18.57
CA ALA A 850 16.23 -23.93 18.58
C ALA A 850 17.53 -23.15 18.84
N LEU A 851 17.61 -21.93 18.31
CA LEU A 851 18.75 -21.03 18.54
C LEU A 851 18.92 -20.73 20.03
N SER A 852 20.17 -20.67 20.50
CA SER A 852 20.52 -20.35 21.88
C SER A 852 21.85 -19.60 21.96
N GLU A 853 22.13 -18.94 23.09
CA GLU A 853 23.39 -18.22 23.32
C GLU A 853 24.66 -19.06 23.06
N LYS A 854 24.58 -20.38 23.31
CA LYS A 854 25.68 -21.34 23.10
C LYS A 854 26.09 -21.51 21.64
N ASP A 855 25.24 -21.08 20.71
CA ASP A 855 25.54 -21.14 19.27
C ASP A 855 26.68 -20.17 18.90
N HIS A 856 26.89 -19.11 19.69
CA HIS A 856 28.02 -18.18 19.50
C HIS A 856 29.31 -18.67 20.13
N GLU A 857 29.23 -19.49 21.19
CA GLU A 857 30.41 -20.04 21.89
C GLU A 857 31.20 -21.04 21.05
N LYS A 858 30.54 -21.67 20.08
CA LYS A 858 31.14 -22.71 19.21
C LYS A 858 31.58 -22.20 17.83
N ASN A 859 31.41 -20.92 17.54
CA ASN A 859 31.43 -20.45 16.16
C ASN A 859 32.84 -20.07 15.67
N THR A 860 33.62 -21.07 15.28
CA THR A 860 34.82 -20.93 14.41
C THR A 860 34.46 -20.82 12.91
N HIS A 861 33.17 -20.75 12.55
CA HIS A 861 32.72 -20.86 11.15
C HIS A 861 32.01 -19.63 10.58
N ALA A 862 31.83 -18.54 11.34
CA ALA A 862 31.17 -17.32 10.86
C ALA A 862 31.99 -16.50 9.83
N SER A 863 33.23 -16.87 9.52
CA SER A 863 34.12 -16.09 8.64
C SER A 863 34.24 -16.59 7.19
N GLN A 864 33.42 -17.56 6.75
CA GLN A 864 33.49 -18.10 5.37
C GLN A 864 32.33 -17.71 4.43
N ALA A 865 31.36 -16.92 4.89
CA ALA A 865 30.22 -16.48 4.05
C ALA A 865 30.48 -15.18 3.25
N ASP A 866 31.62 -14.50 3.48
CA ASP A 866 31.96 -13.19 2.90
C ASP A 866 32.38 -13.23 1.41
N GLY A 867 32.07 -14.29 0.66
CA GLY A 867 32.53 -14.43 -0.74
C GLY A 867 31.63 -15.19 -1.71
N LEU A 868 30.41 -15.59 -1.33
CA LEU A 868 29.55 -16.42 -2.19
C LEU A 868 28.16 -15.80 -2.35
N HIS A 869 28.03 -14.86 -3.30
CA HIS A 869 26.75 -14.21 -3.61
C HIS A 869 25.86 -15.12 -4.48
N HIS A 870 24.56 -15.15 -4.19
CA HIS A 870 23.58 -15.76 -5.08
C HIS A 870 23.53 -14.98 -6.40
N THR A 871 23.68 -15.68 -7.52
CA THR A 871 23.55 -15.08 -8.84
C THR A 871 22.14 -15.20 -9.34
N PHE A 872 21.50 -14.07 -9.64
CA PHE A 872 20.14 -14.04 -10.16
C PHE A 872 20.11 -13.71 -11.65
N GLU A 873 19.10 -14.24 -12.35
CA GLU A 873 18.74 -13.76 -13.68
C GLU A 873 17.85 -12.52 -13.51
N PHE A 874 18.33 -11.35 -13.96
CA PHE A 874 17.57 -10.10 -13.92
C PHE A 874 17.04 -9.72 -15.31
N ARG A 875 15.76 -9.36 -15.39
CA ARG A 875 15.11 -8.86 -16.61
C ARG A 875 14.55 -7.45 -16.38
N PRO A 876 15.08 -6.40 -17.01
CA PRO A 876 14.64 -5.03 -16.78
C PRO A 876 13.23 -4.76 -17.35
N LYS A 877 12.45 -3.92 -16.65
CA LYS A 877 11.10 -3.51 -17.05
C LYS A 877 11.05 -2.54 -18.24
N ASN A 878 12.12 -1.76 -18.47
CA ASN A 878 12.15 -0.74 -19.52
C ASN A 878 12.75 -1.30 -20.82
N THR A 879 12.00 -1.20 -21.91
CA THR A 879 12.34 -1.69 -23.27
C THR A 879 13.59 -1.05 -23.86
N ILE A 880 13.94 0.18 -23.47
CA ILE A 880 15.17 0.87 -23.92
C ILE A 880 16.44 0.08 -23.51
N PHE A 881 16.39 -0.63 -22.38
CA PHE A 881 17.47 -1.50 -21.92
C PHE A 881 17.33 -2.95 -22.40
N GLN A 882 16.25 -3.28 -23.10
CA GLN A 882 16.06 -4.58 -23.75
C GLN A 882 16.74 -4.60 -25.14
N ASP A 883 16.69 -3.49 -25.89
CA ASP A 883 17.25 -3.42 -27.26
C ASP A 883 18.73 -3.02 -27.32
N ALA A 884 19.25 -2.28 -26.32
CA ALA A 884 20.68 -1.98 -26.20
C ALA A 884 21.54 -3.20 -25.83
N VAL A 885 20.88 -4.34 -25.61
CA VAL A 885 21.44 -5.56 -25.06
C VAL A 885 20.95 -6.70 -25.94
N GLY A 886 21.67 -6.97 -27.03
CA GLY A 886 21.34 -8.04 -27.97
C GLY A 886 21.10 -9.39 -27.30
N GLU A 887 20.41 -10.28 -28.02
CA GLU A 887 19.97 -11.61 -27.58
C GLU A 887 20.78 -12.19 -26.40
N SER A 888 20.10 -12.36 -25.28
CA SER A 888 20.51 -13.18 -24.14
C SER A 888 21.72 -12.75 -23.28
N THR A 889 22.10 -11.47 -23.18
CA THR A 889 23.04 -11.14 -22.09
C THR A 889 22.32 -11.10 -20.73
N ARG A 890 22.25 -12.28 -20.09
CA ARG A 890 22.02 -12.48 -18.66
C ARG A 890 23.00 -11.59 -17.89
N ARG A 891 22.56 -10.44 -17.39
CA ARG A 891 23.31 -9.77 -16.32
C ARG A 891 23.10 -10.59 -15.04
N ARG A 892 24.19 -11.15 -14.50
CA ARG A 892 24.22 -11.69 -13.14
C ARG A 892 24.07 -10.51 -12.20
N TRP A 893 22.94 -10.44 -11.49
CA TRP A 893 22.76 -9.45 -10.43
C TRP A 893 23.52 -9.94 -9.18
N ASP A 894 24.32 -9.04 -8.59
CA ASP A 894 25.03 -9.29 -7.34
C ASP A 894 24.36 -8.47 -6.21
N ALA A 895 23.66 -9.16 -5.32
CA ALA A 895 22.96 -8.57 -4.19
C ALA A 895 23.90 -7.83 -3.20
N SER A 896 25.21 -8.04 -3.29
CA SER A 896 26.21 -7.45 -2.40
C SER A 896 26.48 -5.97 -2.68
N SER A 897 26.35 -5.51 -3.93
CA SER A 897 26.78 -4.18 -4.36
C SER A 897 25.92 -3.07 -3.73
N PRO A 898 26.49 -2.18 -2.90
CA PRO A 898 25.77 -1.02 -2.37
C PRO A 898 25.22 -0.12 -3.49
N GLN A 899 25.92 -0.06 -4.63
CA GLN A 899 25.55 0.76 -5.79
C GLN A 899 24.36 0.17 -6.57
N GLU A 900 24.19 -1.16 -6.58
CA GLU A 900 23.01 -1.82 -7.16
C GLU A 900 21.82 -1.89 -6.17
N ARG A 901 22.08 -1.89 -4.85
CA ARG A 901 21.05 -1.59 -3.85
C ARG A 901 20.49 -0.19 -4.05
N ILE A 902 21.34 0.82 -4.28
CA ILE A 902 20.94 2.23 -4.49
C ILE A 902 20.12 2.44 -5.78
N ARG A 903 20.24 1.57 -6.80
CA ARG A 903 19.37 1.66 -8.00
C ARG A 903 17.98 1.06 -7.79
N ASN A 904 17.81 0.12 -6.85
CA ASN A 904 16.52 -0.47 -6.48
C ASN A 904 15.89 0.16 -5.22
N LEU A 905 16.62 1.06 -4.54
CA LEU A 905 16.10 1.87 -3.44
C LEU A 905 15.51 3.16 -4.01
N GLY A 906 14.19 3.32 -3.89
CA GLY A 906 13.59 4.65 -3.90
C GLY A 906 14.21 5.49 -2.79
N SER A 907 15.06 6.45 -3.18
CA SER A 907 15.70 7.54 -2.43
C SER A 907 15.97 7.38 -0.90
N ARG A 908 17.25 7.44 -0.54
CA ARG A 908 17.83 7.92 0.75
C ARG A 908 17.61 9.45 0.88
N ASP A 909 17.55 10.15 2.03
CA ASP A 909 18.09 9.98 3.39
C ASP A 909 17.33 10.83 4.44
N ARG A 910 17.20 10.33 5.68
CA ARG A 910 17.84 10.90 6.91
C ARG A 910 17.28 10.26 8.19
N PHE A 911 18.08 9.45 8.88
CA PHE A 911 18.14 9.40 10.35
C PHE A 911 19.45 8.74 10.79
N SER A 912 20.40 9.55 11.27
CA SER A 912 21.11 9.39 12.54
C SER A 912 22.33 10.32 12.52
N GLY A 913 22.20 11.49 13.15
CA GLY A 913 23.37 12.17 13.66
C GLY A 913 23.90 11.41 14.86
N HIS A 914 25.21 11.25 14.97
CA HIS A 914 25.97 11.31 16.22
C HIS A 914 27.39 11.77 15.85
N ALA A 915 27.84 12.81 16.54
CA ALA A 915 29.17 13.39 16.42
C ALA A 915 30.22 12.37 16.89
N SER A 916 31.30 12.19 16.12
CA SER A 916 32.52 11.55 16.63
C SER A 916 33.65 12.58 16.65
N SER A 917 33.90 13.12 17.84
CA SER A 917 35.21 13.62 18.25
C SER A 917 36.17 12.44 18.34
N ASP A 918 37.24 12.45 17.55
CA ASP A 918 38.61 12.13 18.00
C ASP A 918 39.52 11.91 16.80
N ALA A 919 40.26 12.97 16.46
CA ALA A 919 41.45 12.88 15.63
C ALA A 919 42.66 13.31 16.46
N ARG A 920 43.42 12.34 16.97
CA ARG A 920 44.82 12.54 17.37
C ARG A 920 45.69 11.34 16.98
N GLY A 921 46.56 11.61 16.00
CA GLY A 921 47.98 11.26 16.09
C GLY A 921 48.42 9.95 15.43
N ARG A 922 49.09 10.08 14.27
CA ARG A 922 50.56 10.00 14.24
C ARG A 922 51.15 10.55 12.95
N ALA A 923 52.30 11.18 13.14
CA ALA A 923 53.05 12.05 12.26
C ALA A 923 53.84 11.34 11.14
N THR A 924 54.17 12.12 10.11
CA THR A 924 55.50 12.41 9.52
C THR A 924 55.31 12.66 8.01
N ALA A 925 55.90 13.64 7.31
CA ALA A 925 56.97 14.59 7.56
C ALA A 925 56.75 15.88 6.70
N ALA A 926 57.43 16.95 7.10
CA ALA A 926 57.32 18.32 6.61
C ALA A 926 58.16 18.62 5.35
N ALA A 927 57.75 19.62 4.56
CA ALA A 927 58.64 20.64 3.99
C ALA A 927 57.87 21.85 3.36
N GLN A 928 58.11 23.01 4.00
CA GLN A 928 57.95 24.44 3.67
C GLN A 928 57.30 24.98 2.36
N PRO A 929 56.68 26.18 2.44
CA PRO A 929 56.09 26.91 1.31
C PRO A 929 57.06 27.92 0.69
N ARG A 930 56.96 28.16 -0.64
CA ARG A 930 57.54 29.36 -1.27
C ARG A 930 56.62 29.98 -2.32
N THR A 931 56.60 31.30 -2.19
CA THR A 931 55.94 32.40 -2.89
C THR A 931 56.26 32.56 -4.39
N ARG A 932 55.22 32.97 -5.13
CA ARG A 932 55.14 34.10 -6.11
C ARG A 932 55.86 34.00 -7.47
N ARG A 933 55.13 34.51 -8.48
CA ARG A 933 55.52 35.24 -9.71
C ARG A 933 55.48 34.52 -11.07
N GLU A 934 54.46 34.93 -11.84
CA GLU A 934 54.54 35.77 -13.06
C GLU A 934 54.99 35.18 -14.43
N LEU A 935 54.20 35.57 -15.46
CA LEU A 935 54.52 35.78 -16.90
C LEU A 935 54.52 34.50 -17.78
N LYS A 936 54.02 34.46 -19.02
CA LYS A 936 53.38 35.42 -19.94
C LYS A 936 52.96 34.67 -21.23
N LYS A 937 51.89 35.15 -21.88
CA LYS A 937 51.71 35.39 -23.35
C LYS A 937 51.86 34.21 -24.33
N ARG A 938 50.81 33.81 -25.04
CA ARG A 938 50.15 34.42 -26.25
C ARG A 938 50.68 33.73 -27.53
N ASP A 939 49.80 33.20 -28.37
CA ASP A 939 49.50 33.75 -29.70
C ASP A 939 48.56 32.81 -30.50
N SER A 940 47.39 33.34 -30.85
CA SER A 940 46.55 33.03 -32.03
C SER A 940 47.10 33.84 -33.25
N PRO A 941 46.70 33.68 -34.54
CA PRO A 941 45.32 33.48 -35.03
C PRO A 941 45.10 32.73 -36.39
N ASN A 942 43.81 32.51 -36.74
CA ASN A 942 43.10 32.45 -38.05
C ASN A 942 43.72 31.65 -39.23
N ASP A 943 42.99 30.96 -40.14
CA ASP A 943 41.71 31.29 -40.79
C ASP A 943 41.25 30.15 -41.76
N ILE A 944 40.00 30.26 -42.27
CA ILE A 944 39.48 29.84 -43.61
C ILE A 944 38.89 28.40 -43.87
N SER A 945 37.55 28.40 -43.94
CA SER A 945 36.59 27.91 -44.98
C SER A 945 36.38 26.44 -45.40
N ASP A 946 35.09 26.13 -45.53
CA ASP A 946 34.38 25.35 -46.57
C ASP A 946 34.55 23.82 -46.70
N LYS A 947 33.39 23.11 -46.62
CA LYS A 947 32.90 22.27 -47.73
C LYS A 947 31.46 21.77 -47.55
N ARG A 948 30.71 21.90 -48.67
CA ARG A 948 29.38 21.35 -48.97
C ARG A 948 29.42 19.87 -49.37
N SER A 949 28.34 19.18 -48.99
CA SER A 949 27.48 18.21 -49.71
C SER A 949 27.98 17.25 -50.82
N THR A 950 27.28 16.10 -50.83
CA THR A 950 26.83 15.22 -51.94
C THR A 950 27.80 14.21 -52.58
N SER A 951 27.46 12.93 -52.42
CA SER A 951 27.13 12.01 -53.53
C SER A 951 26.29 10.82 -53.03
N GLY A 952 25.30 10.40 -53.83
CA GLY A 952 24.43 9.26 -53.56
C GLY A 952 24.30 8.37 -54.79
N THR A 953 23.50 7.30 -54.68
CA THR A 953 22.81 6.46 -55.72
C THR A 953 22.46 5.10 -55.05
N TYR A 954 21.43 4.31 -55.38
CA TYR A 954 20.09 4.41 -56.02
C TYR A 954 19.47 2.97 -55.95
N LEU A 955 18.13 2.85 -55.99
CA LEU A 955 17.26 1.62 -56.16
C LEU A 955 17.14 0.65 -54.95
N ASP A 956 16.01 0.01 -54.63
CA ASP A 956 14.86 -0.45 -55.44
C ASP A 956 13.59 -0.59 -54.55
N VAL A 957 12.43 -0.11 -55.05
CA VAL A 957 11.11 -0.20 -54.41
C VAL A 957 10.24 -1.12 -55.27
N SER A 958 10.41 -2.43 -55.10
CA SER A 958 9.58 -3.43 -55.76
C SER A 958 9.59 -4.78 -55.02
N GLY A 959 9.10 -4.83 -53.77
CA GLY A 959 9.14 -6.09 -53.01
C GLY A 959 8.22 -6.28 -51.80
N LEU A 960 7.55 -5.24 -51.28
CA LEU A 960 6.80 -5.36 -50.01
C LEU A 960 5.32 -4.94 -50.10
N MET A 961 4.66 -5.30 -51.20
CA MET A 961 3.20 -5.17 -51.39
C MET A 961 2.63 -6.44 -52.01
N LYS A 962 2.68 -7.56 -51.27
CA LYS A 962 1.92 -8.79 -51.57
C LYS A 962 1.83 -9.67 -50.31
N GLY A 963 0.75 -9.49 -49.55
CA GLY A 963 0.38 -10.41 -48.49
C GLY A 963 -0.25 -9.72 -47.29
N LEU A 964 -1.47 -9.22 -47.44
CA LEU A 964 -2.52 -9.10 -46.40
C LEU A 964 -3.76 -8.43 -47.01
N LYS A 965 -4.37 -9.11 -47.99
CA LYS A 965 -5.81 -8.95 -48.30
C LYS A 965 -6.50 -10.22 -47.81
N SER A 966 -7.66 -10.02 -47.19
CA SER A 966 -8.61 -11.01 -46.64
C SER A 966 -8.35 -11.48 -45.19
N GLN A 967 -9.03 -10.83 -44.25
CA GLN A 967 -9.63 -11.54 -43.11
C GLN A 967 -11.14 -11.35 -43.16
N SER A 968 -11.83 -12.47 -43.37
CA SER A 968 -13.28 -12.59 -43.25
C SER A 968 -13.67 -12.56 -41.77
N LEU A 969 -14.32 -11.48 -41.35
CA LEU A 969 -14.87 -11.27 -40.01
C LEU A 969 -16.12 -12.10 -39.59
N PRO A 970 -16.74 -13.03 -40.35
CA PRO A 970 -17.93 -13.76 -39.89
C PRO A 970 -17.67 -15.23 -39.49
N ARG A 971 -16.52 -15.56 -38.85
CA ARG A 971 -16.28 -16.91 -38.30
C ARG A 971 -15.97 -16.99 -36.80
N LEU A 972 -15.82 -15.86 -36.09
CA LEU A 972 -15.62 -15.88 -34.63
C LEU A 972 -16.94 -15.93 -33.83
N VAL A 973 -18.09 -15.67 -34.47
CA VAL A 973 -19.40 -15.61 -33.79
C VAL A 973 -20.10 -16.97 -33.73
N THR A 974 -19.61 -17.98 -34.46
CA THR A 974 -20.25 -19.32 -34.51
C THR A 974 -19.58 -20.36 -33.61
N SER A 975 -18.45 -20.07 -32.95
CA SER A 975 -17.75 -21.03 -32.07
C SER A 975 -18.15 -20.96 -30.59
N LEU A 976 -19.12 -20.12 -30.22
CA LEU A 976 -19.54 -19.92 -28.82
C LEU A 976 -20.99 -20.32 -28.51
N GLY A 977 -21.61 -21.11 -29.39
CA GLY A 977 -22.77 -21.96 -29.08
C GLY A 977 -23.81 -21.39 -28.11
N PHE A 978 -24.67 -20.48 -28.58
CA PHE A 978 -25.98 -20.26 -27.96
C PHE A 978 -27.09 -20.24 -29.01
N ASN A 979 -28.09 -21.09 -28.72
CA ASN A 979 -29.33 -21.28 -29.48
C ASN A 979 -30.24 -20.07 -29.27
N SER A 980 -30.58 -19.37 -30.35
CA SER A 980 -31.47 -18.20 -30.35
C SER A 980 -32.92 -18.64 -30.53
N ARG A 981 -33.71 -18.62 -29.45
CA ARG A 981 -35.16 -18.43 -29.54
C ARG A 981 -35.57 -17.33 -28.60
N GLY A 982 -35.82 -16.15 -29.17
CA GLY A 982 -36.44 -15.03 -28.47
C GLY A 982 -35.50 -13.87 -28.18
N LEU A 983 -34.88 -13.29 -29.21
CA LEU A 983 -34.45 -11.89 -29.25
C LEU A 983 -34.28 -11.53 -30.72
N GLY A 984 -35.06 -10.54 -31.18
CA GLY A 984 -35.07 -10.10 -32.57
C GLY A 984 -33.72 -9.55 -33.01
N ASP A 985 -33.48 -9.65 -34.31
CA ASP A 985 -32.33 -9.12 -35.03
C ASP A 985 -31.99 -7.66 -34.61
N PRO A 986 -30.82 -7.42 -33.96
CA PRO A 986 -30.41 -6.09 -33.52
C PRO A 986 -30.16 -5.11 -34.67
N SER A 987 -30.04 -5.59 -35.91
CA SER A 987 -29.80 -4.75 -37.08
C SER A 987 -31.04 -3.97 -37.57
N LYS A 988 -32.21 -4.22 -36.97
CA LYS A 988 -33.45 -3.49 -37.29
C LYS A 988 -33.83 -2.38 -36.29
N ALA A 989 -33.13 -2.25 -35.16
CA ALA A 989 -33.45 -1.24 -34.14
C ALA A 989 -32.74 0.12 -34.36
N LEU A 990 -31.78 0.20 -35.28
CA LEU A 990 -31.09 1.44 -35.64
C LEU A 990 -31.16 1.59 -37.16
N GLY A 991 -32.09 2.42 -37.63
CA GLY A 991 -32.33 2.70 -39.05
C GLY A 991 -31.21 3.49 -39.74
N TRP A 992 -29.97 3.01 -39.66
CA TRP A 992 -28.84 3.54 -40.42
C TRP A 992 -28.81 2.89 -41.81
N LYS A 993 -29.44 3.55 -42.78
CA LYS A 993 -29.05 3.36 -44.19
C LYS A 993 -27.66 3.97 -44.36
N ALA A 994 -26.68 3.10 -44.57
CA ALA A 994 -25.36 3.49 -45.04
C ALA A 994 -25.47 4.33 -46.32
N THR A 995 -25.07 5.60 -46.28
CA THR A 995 -24.51 6.38 -47.42
C THR A 995 -24.26 7.83 -47.00
N LYS A 996 -23.00 8.16 -46.70
CA LYS A 996 -22.26 9.40 -47.09
C LYS A 996 -20.95 9.46 -46.29
N THR A 997 -19.81 9.29 -46.95
CA THR A 997 -18.49 9.41 -46.31
C THR A 997 -18.05 10.88 -46.25
N LYS A 998 -17.04 11.20 -45.43
CA LYS A 998 -16.37 12.52 -45.37
C LYS A 998 -15.90 12.99 -46.76
N GLU A 999 -15.51 12.07 -47.64
CA GLU A 999 -15.13 12.38 -49.02
C GLU A 999 -16.31 12.92 -49.85
N ASP A 1000 -17.52 12.38 -49.68
CA ASP A 1000 -18.74 12.87 -50.38
C ASP A 1000 -19.13 14.28 -49.93
N PHE A 1001 -18.92 14.62 -48.65
CA PHE A 1001 -19.22 15.94 -48.08
C PHE A 1001 -18.21 17.01 -48.51
N VAL A 1002 -16.91 16.69 -48.47
CA VAL A 1002 -15.85 17.61 -48.94
C VAL A 1002 -15.96 17.81 -50.45
N ALA A 1003 -16.32 16.77 -51.21
CA ALA A 1003 -16.58 16.88 -52.64
C ALA A 1003 -17.81 17.74 -52.98
N SER A 1004 -18.85 17.77 -52.13
CA SER A 1004 -20.05 18.58 -52.40
C SER A 1004 -19.89 20.06 -52.05
N ILE A 1005 -19.00 20.42 -51.11
CA ILE A 1005 -18.87 21.80 -50.60
C ILE A 1005 -17.72 22.57 -51.26
N ARG A 1006 -16.66 21.88 -51.69
CA ARG A 1006 -15.51 22.51 -52.34
C ARG A 1006 -15.89 23.42 -53.53
N PRO A 1007 -16.82 23.04 -54.43
CA PRO A 1007 -17.21 23.91 -55.54
C PRO A 1007 -17.95 25.19 -55.08
N GLU A 1008 -18.77 25.10 -54.02
CA GLU A 1008 -19.48 26.26 -53.45
C GLU A 1008 -18.49 27.24 -52.81
N VAL A 1009 -17.50 26.75 -52.06
CA VAL A 1009 -16.46 27.56 -51.42
C VAL A 1009 -15.54 28.22 -52.44
N GLU A 1010 -15.13 27.50 -53.49
CA GLU A 1010 -14.33 28.07 -54.59
C GLU A 1010 -15.10 29.16 -55.36
N SER A 1011 -16.41 28.97 -55.58
CA SER A 1011 -17.30 29.97 -56.19
C SER A 1011 -17.46 31.22 -55.31
N LEU A 1012 -17.45 31.08 -54.00
CA LEU A 1012 -17.56 32.20 -53.05
C LEU A 1012 -16.29 33.05 -53.10
N VAL A 1013 -15.14 32.40 -53.10
CA VAL A 1013 -13.82 33.05 -53.21
C VAL A 1013 -13.69 33.79 -54.55
N ALA A 1014 -14.21 33.24 -55.64
CA ALA A 1014 -14.24 33.91 -56.93
C ALA A 1014 -15.13 35.17 -56.94
N LYS A 1015 -16.30 35.13 -56.26
CA LYS A 1015 -17.19 36.29 -56.08
C LYS A 1015 -16.62 37.37 -55.16
N LEU A 1016 -15.85 37.00 -54.13
CA LEU A 1016 -15.20 37.94 -53.21
C LEU A 1016 -13.91 38.57 -53.78
N LYS A 1017 -13.33 37.96 -54.82
CA LYS A 1017 -12.18 38.49 -55.58
C LYS A 1017 -12.57 39.48 -56.68
N LYS A 1018 -13.77 39.35 -57.25
CA LYS A 1018 -14.40 40.41 -58.06
C LYS A 1018 -14.93 41.51 -57.15
#